data_AF-A0A4U0TVT5-F1
#
_entry.id   AF-A0A4U0TVT5-F1
#
_cell.length_a   1.000
_cell.length_b   1.000
_cell.length_c   1.000
_cell.angle_alpha   90.00
_cell.angle_beta   90.00
_cell.angle_gamma   90.00
#
_symmetry.space_group_name_H-M   'P 1'
#
loop_
_entity.id
_entity.type
_entity.pdbx_description
1 polymer ?
#
loop_
_entity_poly.entity_id
_entity_poly.type
_entity_poly.pdbx_seq_one_letter_code
_entity_poly.pdbx_strand_id
1 'polypeptide(L)'
;MDLRVGNKYRIGRKIGSGSFGDIYLGTNIISGEEIAIKLESVKAKHPQLEYEARVYKSLAGGVGIPFVRWFGTECDYNAMVLDLLGPSLEDLFNFCNRKFSLKTVLLLADQLISRIEYIHAKSFIHRDIKPDNFLMGIGKRGNQVNVIDFGLAKKYRDPKTHFHIPYRENKNLTGTARYASINTHLGVEQSRRDDMESLGYVMLYFCRGSLPWQGLKAATKKQKYDRIMEKKMTTPTEVLCRGFPNEFAIYLNYTRSLRFDDKPDYSYLRKIFRDLFVREGFQYDYVFDWTVYKYQKNAQAIATQNPASAADDSEEKGGRSTNKATAGQAATGFTKERRAVNSKTEGTGITSPVAWLPRSKVGWGVARSRREVEQDVDWDIVQDGEAGDAGGRGGDGNGDLRRTEVLRGQEEVVEDEEEVYGKGLRGGRRLEEAHGTGVLRMADDGALEEIEFEDEGARKSKKKKGKRKGREEALVVEMEDGHEGLGGDRGQLAVDDEMGEASAEHESDPTQRTHPLTTANRFGTLPSTIQLPKTAFVDPATVLLSGLSNTHLSESAHRIFGGVGLPYSTSTPTIGKTMQQKPIALDAYHERMSDMDGDVYMAALMPGIFASVTSVLTETRKRLGTAWAEDMVRKAADNKLRILDAGGGGAGVLAVREVLRAEWERMHEDDATDSPMGLAEADGKLGGAGATPPLGHATVLTGSDVLRKRASQLLESTTFIPRLPDYVHAESAAGQKGKFDIIIAPHTLWPLREDYIRRGHTQNLWSLLKADGGVLLLLEKGVARGFELVASARELLLETRISSPEARVRSLDIHEPFPEKSDVDWEGDRSSLDPEPLTKSKDQGMIIAPCTNHSGCPMYVQKGVVKGRPDICHFEQRYVRPGFLQKILGARDKNFEDVKFSYIAVMRGKDLRETTEESAEDHLSGTDPTPANGLVQGKPATDAAFAGYEDVDPSINDAKPDLPHRPPPSSLTLPRAILPPLKRRGHVILDLCTPSGTLERWTVPRSFSRQAFRDARKSSWGDLWALGAKTRVLRTVRKNKHDKGDDGGALTVKGRVKGGEGKKGGKRVARDGEGIGVDEYGRLVVVEGEAGTMPVGSAGKARTGRKVKGVRDKRDKKGEGNGRKKYQVAE
;
A
#
# COMPACT_ATOMS: atom_id res chain seq x y z
N MET A 1 5.59 42.45 -0.01
CA MET A 1 5.10 41.86 -1.27
C MET A 1 3.60 41.65 -1.15
N ASP A 2 2.82 41.97 -2.17
CA ASP A 2 1.35 41.84 -2.14
C ASP A 2 0.95 40.42 -2.57
N LEU A 3 1.06 39.46 -1.63
CA LEU A 3 0.86 38.03 -1.90
C LEU A 3 -0.58 37.73 -2.32
N ARG A 4 -0.75 36.97 -3.42
CA ARG A 4 -2.05 36.66 -4.03
C ARG A 4 -2.13 35.18 -4.42
N VAL A 5 -3.36 34.69 -4.52
CA VAL A 5 -3.74 33.34 -4.94
C VAL A 5 -4.86 33.42 -5.98
N GLY A 6 -4.79 32.60 -7.03
CA GLY A 6 -5.79 32.51 -8.09
C GLY A 6 -6.03 33.83 -8.82
N ASN A 7 -5.03 34.72 -8.81
CA ASN A 7 -5.06 36.12 -9.27
C ASN A 7 -6.16 37.03 -8.66
N LYS A 8 -6.98 36.54 -7.71
CA LYS A 8 -8.17 37.25 -7.19
C LYS A 8 -8.20 37.41 -5.67
N TYR A 9 -7.42 36.64 -4.93
CA TYR A 9 -7.47 36.62 -3.46
C TYR A 9 -6.13 37.09 -2.89
N ARG A 10 -6.12 38.21 -2.16
CA ARG A 10 -4.95 38.68 -1.40
C ARG A 10 -4.81 37.86 -0.12
N ILE A 11 -3.62 37.36 0.17
CA ILE A 11 -3.29 36.76 1.46
C ILE A 11 -3.01 37.88 2.47
N GLY A 12 -3.71 37.87 3.60
CA GLY A 12 -3.51 38.78 4.73
C GLY A 12 -2.78 38.11 5.90
N ARG A 13 -3.22 38.40 7.14
CA ARG A 13 -2.63 37.82 8.35
C ARG A 13 -2.99 36.34 8.52
N LYS A 14 -2.06 35.55 9.05
CA LYS A 14 -2.35 34.20 9.56
C LYS A 14 -3.37 34.29 10.70
N ILE A 15 -4.40 33.44 10.67
CA ILE A 15 -5.46 33.36 11.69
C ILE A 15 -5.55 31.98 12.36
N GLY A 16 -4.91 30.95 11.79
CA GLY A 16 -4.83 29.62 12.40
C GLY A 16 -3.79 28.72 11.76
N SER A 17 -3.66 27.50 12.28
CA SER A 17 -2.83 26.43 11.73
C SER A 17 -3.45 25.08 12.10
N GLY A 18 -3.75 24.26 11.09
CA GLY A 18 -4.24 22.89 11.26
C GLY A 18 -3.09 21.88 11.17
N SER A 19 -3.43 20.59 11.27
CA SER A 19 -2.46 19.49 11.11
C SER A 19 -1.90 19.32 9.70
N PHE A 20 -2.49 19.98 8.71
CA PHE A 20 -2.22 19.80 7.27
C PHE A 20 -1.90 21.12 6.54
N GLY A 21 -1.83 22.25 7.25
CA GLY A 21 -1.58 23.55 6.62
C GLY A 21 -1.92 24.75 7.50
N ASP A 22 -1.55 25.92 7.02
CA ASP A 22 -1.79 27.20 7.70
C ASP A 22 -3.04 27.89 7.16
N ILE A 23 -3.77 28.62 8.02
CA ILE A 23 -5.01 29.32 7.66
C ILE A 23 -4.79 30.82 7.79
N TYR A 24 -5.09 31.55 6.73
CA TYR A 24 -4.94 33.00 6.61
C TYR A 24 -6.30 33.66 6.40
N LEU A 25 -6.46 34.84 6.98
CA LEU A 25 -7.45 35.79 6.51
C LEU A 25 -6.98 36.31 5.15
N GLY A 26 -7.87 36.37 4.18
CA GLY A 26 -7.61 37.02 2.90
C GLY A 26 -8.77 37.90 2.46
N THR A 27 -8.59 38.58 1.34
CA THR A 27 -9.61 39.47 0.77
C THR A 27 -9.74 39.22 -0.72
N ASN A 28 -10.97 39.05 -1.21
CA ASN A 28 -11.25 39.07 -2.63
C ASN A 28 -11.05 40.50 -3.17
N ILE A 29 -10.07 40.69 -4.05
CA ILE A 29 -9.68 42.02 -4.54
C ILE A 29 -10.73 42.66 -5.47
N ILE A 30 -11.73 41.89 -5.91
CA ILE A 30 -12.81 42.35 -6.80
C ILE A 30 -14.03 42.78 -5.98
N SER A 31 -14.45 41.99 -4.99
CA SER A 31 -15.65 42.29 -4.17
C SER A 31 -15.36 42.98 -2.83
N GLY A 32 -14.09 43.06 -2.41
CA GLY A 32 -13.70 43.53 -1.07
C GLY A 32 -14.04 42.56 0.07
N GLU A 33 -14.58 41.39 -0.24
CA GLU A 33 -15.09 40.42 0.73
C GLU A 33 -13.96 39.68 1.45
N GLU A 34 -14.07 39.56 2.78
CA GLU A 34 -13.15 38.77 3.60
C GLU A 34 -13.42 37.27 3.44
N ILE A 35 -12.35 36.50 3.23
CA ILE A 35 -12.39 35.05 2.98
C ILE A 35 -11.30 34.33 3.81
N ALA A 36 -11.42 33.01 3.96
CA ALA A 36 -10.39 32.18 4.57
C ALA A 36 -9.55 31.48 3.49
N ILE A 37 -8.23 31.48 3.62
CA ILE A 37 -7.30 30.79 2.72
C ILE A 37 -6.54 29.74 3.53
N LYS A 38 -6.76 28.45 3.24
CA LYS A 38 -5.98 27.33 3.78
C LYS A 38 -4.84 27.01 2.82
N LEU A 39 -3.60 27.02 3.29
CA LEU A 39 -2.38 26.77 2.51
C LEU A 39 -1.67 25.50 3.01
N GLU A 40 -1.47 24.54 2.12
CA GLU A 40 -0.72 23.30 2.33
C GLU A 40 0.50 23.32 1.41
N SER A 41 1.72 23.05 1.89
CA SER A 41 2.87 22.98 0.97
C SER A 41 2.78 21.75 0.06
N VAL A 42 3.09 21.88 -1.22
CA VAL A 42 3.17 20.74 -2.15
C VAL A 42 4.23 19.70 -1.75
N LYS A 43 5.15 20.09 -0.85
CA LYS A 43 6.20 19.24 -0.27
C LYS A 43 5.76 18.58 1.05
N ALA A 44 4.51 18.74 1.46
CA ALA A 44 3.95 18.05 2.61
C ALA A 44 4.00 16.53 2.43
N LYS A 45 4.38 15.79 3.49
CA LYS A 45 4.56 14.34 3.43
C LYS A 45 3.28 13.58 3.06
N HIS A 46 2.12 14.12 3.40
CA HIS A 46 0.80 13.52 3.19
C HIS A 46 -0.20 14.62 2.82
N PRO A 47 -0.19 15.12 1.57
CA PRO A 47 -1.06 16.20 1.13
C PRO A 47 -2.52 15.74 1.12
N GLN A 48 -3.42 16.61 1.57
CA GLN A 48 -4.84 16.33 1.81
C GLN A 48 -5.76 17.46 1.34
N LEU A 49 -5.24 18.65 1.00
CA LEU A 49 -6.07 19.82 0.73
C LEU A 49 -6.96 19.67 -0.52
N GLU A 50 -6.48 18.96 -1.56
CA GLU A 50 -7.28 18.63 -2.75
C GLU A 50 -8.44 17.68 -2.40
N TYR A 51 -8.17 16.65 -1.61
CA TYR A 51 -9.20 15.71 -1.15
C TYR A 51 -10.26 16.43 -0.32
N GLU A 52 -9.84 17.28 0.63
CA GLU A 52 -10.73 18.11 1.43
C GLU A 52 -11.60 19.02 0.55
N ALA A 53 -11.03 19.70 -0.45
CA ALA A 53 -11.77 20.51 -1.41
C ALA A 53 -12.83 19.71 -2.20
N ARG A 54 -12.52 18.45 -2.56
CA ARG A 54 -13.47 17.53 -3.22
C ARG A 54 -14.58 17.06 -2.28
N VAL A 55 -14.30 16.88 -0.98
CA VAL A 55 -15.34 16.57 0.01
C VAL A 55 -16.26 17.77 0.23
N TYR A 56 -15.75 19.00 0.41
CA TYR A 56 -16.59 20.20 0.48
C TYR A 56 -17.50 20.35 -0.76
N LYS A 57 -16.97 20.15 -1.98
CA LYS A 57 -17.78 20.16 -3.22
C LYS A 57 -18.90 19.09 -3.19
N SER A 58 -18.64 17.92 -2.60
CA SER A 58 -19.63 16.83 -2.45
C SER A 58 -20.70 17.11 -1.38
N LEU A 59 -20.37 17.96 -0.41
CA LEU A 59 -21.23 18.42 0.69
C LEU A 59 -21.90 19.78 0.42
N ALA A 60 -21.66 20.38 -0.75
CA ALA A 60 -22.17 21.71 -1.10
C ALA A 60 -23.70 21.78 -1.08
N GLY A 61 -24.23 22.96 -0.71
CA GLY A 61 -25.66 23.18 -0.45
C GLY A 61 -26.12 22.71 0.94
N GLY A 62 -25.26 22.07 1.74
CA GLY A 62 -25.57 21.67 3.11
C GLY A 62 -25.66 22.84 4.08
N VAL A 63 -26.70 22.86 4.92
CA VAL A 63 -26.82 23.84 6.01
C VAL A 63 -25.66 23.65 6.99
N GLY A 64 -24.76 24.63 7.02
CA GLY A 64 -23.55 24.59 7.85
C GLY A 64 -22.31 24.00 7.16
N ILE A 65 -22.31 23.89 5.83
CA ILE A 65 -21.12 23.55 5.03
C ILE A 65 -20.61 24.83 4.33
N PRO A 66 -19.40 25.32 4.66
CA PRO A 66 -18.79 26.48 3.99
C PRO A 66 -18.55 26.26 2.49
N PHE A 67 -18.68 27.32 1.70
CA PHE A 67 -18.49 27.23 0.26
C PHE A 67 -16.99 27.30 -0.14
N VAL A 68 -16.53 26.36 -0.98
CA VAL A 68 -15.21 26.44 -1.63
C VAL A 68 -15.31 27.34 -2.85
N ARG A 69 -14.73 28.53 -2.74
CA ARG A 69 -14.74 29.59 -3.76
C ARG A 69 -13.66 29.38 -4.83
N TRP A 70 -12.56 28.75 -4.45
CA TRP A 70 -11.46 28.39 -5.34
C TRP A 70 -10.58 27.31 -4.71
N PHE A 71 -9.96 26.48 -5.54
CA PHE A 71 -8.88 25.57 -5.16
C PHE A 71 -7.88 25.47 -6.33
N GLY A 72 -6.58 25.38 -6.01
CA GLY A 72 -5.52 25.16 -6.98
C GLY A 72 -4.13 25.25 -6.34
N THR A 73 -3.10 24.98 -7.14
CA THR A 73 -1.69 25.09 -6.72
C THR A 73 -1.12 26.45 -7.15
N GLU A 74 -0.50 27.16 -6.22
CA GLU A 74 0.12 28.48 -6.41
C GLU A 74 1.55 28.43 -5.84
N CYS A 75 2.55 28.57 -6.70
CA CYS A 75 3.97 28.35 -6.37
C CYS A 75 4.21 27.01 -5.63
N ASP A 76 4.72 27.06 -4.40
CA ASP A 76 5.12 25.91 -3.56
C ASP A 76 3.98 25.37 -2.68
N TYR A 77 2.73 25.84 -2.89
CA TYR A 77 1.58 25.57 -2.04
C TYR A 77 0.32 25.16 -2.84
N ASN A 78 -0.38 24.13 -2.36
CA ASN A 78 -1.80 23.97 -2.62
C ASN A 78 -2.57 24.99 -1.78
N ALA A 79 -3.57 25.64 -2.36
CA ALA A 79 -4.35 26.69 -1.71
C ALA A 79 -5.85 26.49 -1.94
N MET A 80 -6.63 26.61 -0.86
CA MET A 80 -8.09 26.49 -0.87
C MET A 80 -8.71 27.76 -0.27
N VAL A 81 -9.64 28.37 -0.99
CA VAL A 81 -10.37 29.57 -0.57
C VAL A 81 -11.79 29.18 -0.14
N LEU A 82 -12.11 29.50 1.10
CA LEU A 82 -13.36 29.22 1.79
C LEU A 82 -14.08 30.52 2.19
N ASP A 83 -15.37 30.43 2.50
CA ASP A 83 -16.06 31.44 3.31
C ASP A 83 -15.32 31.69 4.64
N LEU A 84 -15.21 32.95 5.05
CA LEU A 84 -14.77 33.27 6.40
C LEU A 84 -15.88 32.94 7.42
N LEU A 85 -15.51 32.27 8.51
CA LEU A 85 -16.38 31.92 9.62
C LEU A 85 -15.99 32.67 10.91
N GLY A 86 -16.89 32.63 11.89
CA GLY A 86 -16.64 33.11 13.25
C GLY A 86 -15.78 32.14 14.08
N PRO A 87 -15.69 32.36 15.40
CA PRO A 87 -14.88 31.53 16.30
C PRO A 87 -15.36 30.07 16.36
N SER A 88 -14.44 29.17 16.71
CA SER A 88 -14.76 27.76 16.97
C SER A 88 -15.49 27.57 18.29
N LEU A 89 -16.11 26.40 18.49
CA LEU A 89 -16.70 26.07 19.78
C LEU A 89 -15.64 25.92 20.88
N GLU A 90 -14.38 25.58 20.58
CA GLU A 90 -13.29 25.63 21.58
C GLU A 90 -12.95 27.08 21.96
N ASP A 91 -12.89 28.01 21.00
CA ASP A 91 -12.65 29.45 21.28
C ASP A 91 -13.76 30.03 22.16
N LEU A 92 -15.02 29.76 21.81
CA LEU A 92 -16.20 30.19 22.56
C LEU A 92 -16.28 29.53 23.93
N PHE A 93 -15.83 28.28 24.05
CA PHE A 93 -15.73 27.57 25.32
C PHE A 93 -14.69 28.22 26.24
N ASN A 94 -13.51 28.54 25.72
CA ASN A 94 -12.49 29.28 26.48
C ASN A 94 -12.96 30.70 26.84
N PHE A 95 -13.71 31.38 25.97
CA PHE A 95 -14.34 32.67 26.26
C PHE A 95 -15.38 32.58 27.41
N CYS A 96 -16.13 31.48 27.49
CA CYS A 96 -17.09 31.19 28.57
C CYS A 96 -16.43 30.50 29.77
N ASN A 97 -15.17 30.82 30.09
CA ASN A 97 -14.41 30.27 31.22
C ASN A 97 -14.37 28.72 31.27
N ARG A 98 -14.42 28.06 30.11
CA ARG A 98 -14.38 26.60 29.93
C ARG A 98 -15.52 25.85 30.65
N LYS A 99 -16.73 26.40 30.64
CA LYS A 99 -17.95 25.66 30.94
C LYS A 99 -19.13 26.25 30.17
N PHE A 100 -19.98 25.42 29.57
CA PHE A 100 -21.26 25.87 29.02
C PHE A 100 -22.43 25.50 29.95
N SER A 101 -23.50 26.29 29.88
CA SER A 101 -24.80 25.99 30.48
C SER A 101 -25.48 24.83 29.75
N LEU A 102 -26.43 24.17 30.44
CA LEU A 102 -27.21 23.09 29.84
C LEU A 102 -27.97 23.59 28.60
N LYS A 103 -28.61 24.77 28.68
CA LYS A 103 -29.27 25.42 27.54
C LYS A 103 -28.34 25.54 26.32
N THR A 104 -27.13 26.07 26.51
CA THR A 104 -26.15 26.23 25.43
C THR A 104 -25.73 24.89 24.83
N VAL A 105 -25.49 23.86 25.65
CA VAL A 105 -25.12 22.52 25.14
C VAL A 105 -26.27 21.86 24.39
N LEU A 106 -27.52 22.02 24.82
CA LEU A 106 -28.69 21.45 24.13
C LEU A 106 -29.01 22.18 22.80
N LEU A 107 -28.89 23.52 22.76
CA LEU A 107 -28.97 24.30 21.51
C LEU A 107 -27.88 23.89 20.50
N LEU A 108 -26.69 23.54 20.99
CA LEU A 108 -25.61 23.02 20.17
C LEU A 108 -25.89 21.58 19.72
N ALA A 109 -26.36 20.70 20.61
CA ALA A 109 -26.62 19.29 20.32
C ALA A 109 -27.55 19.10 19.12
N ASP A 110 -28.66 19.86 19.06
CA ASP A 110 -29.61 19.79 17.94
C ASP A 110 -28.96 20.10 16.58
N GLN A 111 -28.17 21.17 16.52
CA GLN A 111 -27.45 21.53 15.31
C GLN A 111 -26.34 20.53 14.98
N LEU A 112 -25.55 20.12 15.97
CA LEU A 112 -24.39 19.23 15.79
C LEU A 112 -24.81 17.84 15.28
N ILE A 113 -25.85 17.23 15.85
CA ILE A 113 -26.44 15.98 15.35
C ILE A 113 -26.90 16.16 13.91
N SER A 114 -27.56 17.28 13.59
CA SER A 114 -28.05 17.56 12.24
C SER A 114 -26.95 17.79 11.21
N ARG A 115 -25.77 18.32 11.60
CA ARG A 115 -24.60 18.39 10.70
C ARG A 115 -24.01 17.02 10.43
N ILE A 116 -23.85 16.19 11.47
CA ILE A 116 -23.30 14.84 11.34
C ILE A 116 -24.25 13.96 10.52
N GLU A 117 -25.57 14.06 10.72
CA GLU A 117 -26.57 13.42 9.86
C GLU A 117 -26.43 13.84 8.39
N TYR A 118 -26.25 15.13 8.09
CA TYR A 118 -26.08 15.58 6.71
C TYR A 118 -24.83 14.97 6.03
N ILE A 119 -23.70 14.94 6.74
CA ILE A 119 -22.45 14.32 6.29
C ILE A 119 -22.67 12.81 6.03
N HIS A 120 -23.35 12.13 6.97
CA HIS A 120 -23.73 10.72 6.85
C HIS A 120 -24.72 10.44 5.72
N ALA A 121 -25.67 11.34 5.44
CA ALA A 121 -26.62 11.22 4.33
C ALA A 121 -25.88 11.29 2.99
N LYS A 122 -24.93 12.23 2.86
CA LYS A 122 -23.98 12.34 1.74
C LYS A 122 -22.94 11.21 1.68
N SER A 123 -23.08 10.17 2.51
CA SER A 123 -22.28 8.93 2.50
C SER A 123 -20.84 9.06 2.98
N PHE A 124 -20.49 10.16 3.65
CA PHE A 124 -19.20 10.36 4.32
C PHE A 124 -19.33 10.18 5.85
N ILE A 125 -18.23 9.81 6.51
CA ILE A 125 -17.97 9.97 7.95
C ILE A 125 -16.83 10.99 8.11
N HIS A 126 -16.84 11.76 9.20
CA HIS A 126 -15.89 12.84 9.49
C HIS A 126 -14.58 12.30 10.09
N ARG A 127 -14.68 11.42 11.10
CA ARG A 127 -13.55 10.80 11.83
C ARG A 127 -12.68 11.73 12.66
N ASP A 128 -13.02 13.01 12.78
CA ASP A 128 -12.37 13.95 13.71
C ASP A 128 -13.37 14.98 14.29
N ILE A 129 -14.43 14.48 14.90
CA ILE A 129 -15.43 15.25 15.63
C ILE A 129 -14.78 15.86 16.88
N LYS A 130 -14.48 17.16 16.82
CA LYS A 130 -13.84 17.96 17.89
C LYS A 130 -14.40 19.39 17.92
N PRO A 131 -14.43 20.09 19.08
CA PRO A 131 -14.95 21.46 19.19
C PRO A 131 -14.28 22.47 18.25
N ASP A 132 -13.00 22.25 17.96
CA ASP A 132 -12.18 23.07 17.05
C ASP A 132 -12.68 23.01 15.59
N ASN A 133 -13.37 21.91 15.20
CA ASN A 133 -13.91 21.68 13.85
C ASN A 133 -15.36 22.20 13.66
N PHE A 134 -15.95 22.82 14.69
CA PHE A 134 -17.28 23.41 14.65
C PHE A 134 -17.18 24.92 14.88
N LEU A 135 -17.60 25.73 13.91
CA LEU A 135 -17.45 27.20 13.94
C LEU A 135 -18.81 27.89 13.76
N MET A 136 -19.04 28.97 14.50
CA MET A 136 -20.25 29.79 14.31
C MET A 136 -20.16 30.62 13.02
N GLY A 137 -21.30 30.92 12.41
CA GLY A 137 -21.34 31.84 11.26
C GLY A 137 -21.05 33.30 11.64
N ILE A 138 -20.92 34.16 10.63
CA ILE A 138 -20.71 35.62 10.81
C ILE A 138 -22.02 36.37 10.59
N GLY A 139 -22.22 37.47 11.32
CA GLY A 139 -23.32 38.41 11.12
C GLY A 139 -24.69 37.75 11.30
N LYS A 140 -25.54 37.83 10.26
CA LYS A 140 -26.88 37.20 10.26
C LYS A 140 -26.85 35.67 10.43
N ARG A 141 -25.72 35.00 10.17
CA ARG A 141 -25.52 33.55 10.41
C ARG A 141 -24.91 33.24 11.79
N GLY A 142 -24.85 34.22 12.70
CA GLY A 142 -24.18 34.10 14.01
C GLY A 142 -24.76 33.05 14.97
N ASN A 143 -25.97 32.55 14.71
CA ASN A 143 -26.60 31.45 15.44
C ASN A 143 -26.39 30.06 14.80
N GLN A 144 -25.84 30.00 13.58
CA GLN A 144 -25.65 28.78 12.81
C GLN A 144 -24.28 28.15 13.09
N VAL A 145 -24.27 26.90 13.56
CA VAL A 145 -23.05 26.07 13.62
C VAL A 145 -22.69 25.58 12.22
N ASN A 146 -21.40 25.59 11.88
CA ASN A 146 -20.84 25.08 10.62
C ASN A 146 -19.76 24.03 10.93
N VAL A 147 -19.43 23.16 9.97
CA VAL A 147 -18.40 22.11 10.11
C VAL A 147 -17.26 22.34 9.13
N ILE A 148 -16.02 22.10 9.58
CA ILE A 148 -14.80 22.23 8.78
C ILE A 148 -13.86 21.01 8.93
N ASP A 149 -12.74 21.06 8.21
CA ASP A 149 -11.58 20.15 8.28
C ASP A 149 -11.88 18.70 7.84
N PHE A 150 -12.45 18.56 6.64
CA PHE A 150 -12.76 17.26 6.02
C PHE A 150 -11.53 16.49 5.49
N GLY A 151 -10.29 16.90 5.81
CA GLY A 151 -9.07 16.19 5.41
C GLY A 151 -9.03 14.74 5.91
N LEU A 152 -9.62 14.47 7.08
CA LEU A 152 -9.76 13.12 7.63
C LEU A 152 -11.10 12.43 7.27
N ALA A 153 -11.98 13.04 6.48
CA ALA A 153 -13.25 12.43 6.09
C ALA A 153 -13.06 11.17 5.22
N LYS A 154 -14.07 10.30 5.15
CA LYS A 154 -14.04 9.06 4.35
C LYS A 154 -15.44 8.64 3.91
N LYS A 155 -15.60 8.08 2.71
CA LYS A 155 -16.86 7.40 2.32
C LYS A 155 -17.06 6.12 3.14
N TYR A 156 -18.19 6.00 3.83
CA TYR A 156 -18.54 4.79 4.61
C TYR A 156 -19.52 3.87 3.90
N ARG A 157 -20.17 4.34 2.83
CA ARG A 157 -21.04 3.55 1.96
C ARG A 157 -20.95 4.06 0.52
N ASP A 158 -21.47 3.26 -0.41
CA ASP A 158 -21.67 3.73 -1.78
C ASP A 158 -22.79 4.79 -1.86
N PRO A 159 -22.60 5.92 -2.56
CA PRO A 159 -23.63 6.97 -2.68
C PRO A 159 -24.89 6.56 -3.45
N LYS A 160 -24.85 5.53 -4.31
CA LYS A 160 -25.98 5.03 -5.11
C LYS A 160 -26.62 3.78 -4.49
N THR A 161 -25.83 2.73 -4.26
CA THR A 161 -26.34 1.44 -3.74
C THR A 161 -26.51 1.43 -2.23
N HIS A 162 -25.92 2.41 -1.53
CA HIS A 162 -25.89 2.53 -0.07
C HIS A 162 -25.26 1.35 0.68
N PHE A 163 -24.61 0.42 -0.04
CA PHE A 163 -23.87 -0.69 0.54
C PHE A 163 -22.72 -0.18 1.42
N HIS A 164 -22.65 -0.68 2.66
CA HIS A 164 -21.69 -0.22 3.66
C HIS A 164 -20.27 -0.74 3.36
N ILE A 165 -19.24 -0.02 3.81
CA ILE A 165 -17.87 -0.58 3.81
C ILE A 165 -17.82 -1.84 4.67
N PRO A 166 -16.98 -2.85 4.34
CA PRO A 166 -16.84 -4.04 5.17
C PRO A 166 -16.10 -3.74 6.48
N TYR A 167 -16.45 -4.46 7.54
CA TYR A 167 -15.78 -4.43 8.84
C TYR A 167 -14.29 -4.78 8.71
N ARG A 168 -13.42 -4.05 9.41
CA ARG A 168 -11.97 -4.25 9.40
C ARG A 168 -11.37 -3.80 10.73
N GLU A 169 -10.30 -4.45 11.15
CA GLU A 169 -9.55 -4.15 12.37
C GLU A 169 -8.11 -3.73 12.03
N ASN A 170 -7.23 -3.69 13.04
CA ASN A 170 -5.81 -3.36 12.92
C ASN A 170 -5.54 -1.99 12.22
N LYS A 171 -6.40 -1.01 12.49
CA LYS A 171 -6.27 0.38 12.07
C LYS A 171 -5.41 1.17 13.04
N ASN A 172 -4.63 2.11 12.49
CA ASN A 172 -4.04 3.17 13.30
C ASN A 172 -5.12 4.14 13.78
N LEU A 173 -5.02 4.57 15.04
CA LEU A 173 -5.85 5.65 15.59
C LEU A 173 -5.79 6.86 14.67
N THR A 174 -6.96 7.30 14.20
CA THR A 174 -7.14 8.44 13.29
C THR A 174 -8.15 9.42 13.92
N GLY A 175 -7.87 10.71 13.78
CA GLY A 175 -8.58 11.77 14.52
C GLY A 175 -8.04 12.00 15.93
N THR A 176 -8.75 12.84 16.69
CA THR A 176 -8.31 13.35 17.99
C THR A 176 -8.64 12.38 19.12
N ALA A 177 -7.63 11.67 19.61
CA ALA A 177 -7.73 10.64 20.67
C ALA A 177 -8.57 11.01 21.91
N ARG A 178 -8.66 12.31 22.27
CA ARG A 178 -9.52 12.81 23.36
C ARG A 178 -11.01 12.51 23.10
N TYR A 179 -11.46 12.67 21.86
CA TYR A 179 -12.86 12.56 21.46
C TYR A 179 -13.16 11.23 20.72
N ALA A 180 -12.18 10.63 20.03
CA ALA A 180 -12.34 9.37 19.30
C ALA A 180 -13.07 8.25 20.08
N SER A 181 -13.87 7.44 19.37
CA SER A 181 -14.65 6.32 19.93
C SER A 181 -13.77 5.23 20.55
N ILE A 182 -14.35 4.39 21.43
CA ILE A 182 -13.64 3.22 21.98
C ILE A 182 -13.19 2.27 20.85
N ASN A 183 -14.04 2.04 19.85
CA ASN A 183 -13.71 1.26 18.64
C ASN A 183 -12.47 1.82 17.91
N THR A 184 -12.36 3.16 17.81
CA THR A 184 -11.22 3.82 17.15
C THR A 184 -9.91 3.60 17.90
N HIS A 185 -9.95 3.52 19.23
CA HIS A 185 -8.78 3.17 20.05
C HIS A 185 -8.41 1.69 19.93
N LEU A 186 -9.40 0.79 19.83
CA LEU A 186 -9.23 -0.63 19.52
C LEU A 186 -8.69 -0.91 18.11
N GLY A 187 -8.53 0.11 17.26
CA GLY A 187 -8.08 -0.06 15.88
C GLY A 187 -9.14 -0.69 14.96
N VAL A 188 -10.42 -0.59 15.32
CA VAL A 188 -11.54 -0.92 14.43
C VAL A 188 -11.70 0.19 13.39
N GLU A 189 -12.12 -0.17 12.17
CA GLU A 189 -12.51 0.78 11.14
C GLU A 189 -13.67 1.66 11.62
N GLN A 190 -13.61 2.97 11.34
CA GLN A 190 -14.65 3.90 11.78
C GLN A 190 -15.88 3.85 10.86
N SER A 191 -17.03 4.13 11.47
CA SER A 191 -18.38 4.07 10.90
C SER A 191 -19.27 5.18 11.48
N ARG A 192 -20.55 5.22 11.12
CA ARG A 192 -21.50 6.27 11.57
C ARG A 192 -21.60 6.38 13.09
N ARG A 193 -21.53 5.26 13.82
CA ARG A 193 -21.63 5.25 15.29
C ARG A 193 -20.44 5.96 15.95
N ASP A 194 -19.28 5.95 15.31
CA ASP A 194 -18.03 6.47 15.88
C ASP A 194 -17.98 8.00 15.88
N ASP A 195 -18.51 8.65 14.83
CA ASP A 195 -18.74 10.10 14.82
C ASP A 195 -19.77 10.51 15.90
N MET A 196 -20.82 9.69 16.09
CA MET A 196 -21.88 9.96 17.08
C MET A 196 -21.40 9.77 18.53
N GLU A 197 -20.66 8.70 18.84
CA GLU A 197 -20.02 8.49 20.16
C GLU A 197 -19.03 9.64 20.46
N SER A 198 -18.28 10.07 19.45
CA SER A 198 -17.35 11.21 19.55
C SER A 198 -18.08 12.53 19.88
N LEU A 199 -19.25 12.78 19.26
CA LEU A 199 -20.11 13.91 19.63
C LEU A 199 -20.62 13.82 21.08
N GLY A 200 -20.92 12.61 21.57
CA GLY A 200 -21.28 12.37 22.98
C GLY A 200 -20.20 12.88 23.95
N TYR A 201 -18.94 12.54 23.69
CA TYR A 201 -17.81 13.05 24.48
C TYR A 201 -17.61 14.56 24.33
N VAL A 202 -17.91 15.15 23.16
CA VAL A 202 -17.84 16.62 22.95
C VAL A 202 -18.91 17.36 23.77
N MET A 203 -20.14 16.87 23.81
CA MET A 203 -21.21 17.49 24.62
C MET A 203 -20.90 17.40 26.12
N LEU A 204 -20.45 16.24 26.60
CA LEU A 204 -20.05 16.06 27.99
C LEU A 204 -18.81 16.87 28.36
N TYR A 205 -17.86 17.06 27.44
CA TYR A 205 -16.74 17.99 27.62
C TYR A 205 -17.21 19.42 27.90
N PHE A 206 -18.19 19.92 27.14
CA PHE A 206 -18.76 21.25 27.35
C PHE A 206 -19.48 21.40 28.71
N CYS A 207 -20.27 20.41 29.11
CA CYS A 207 -20.94 20.40 30.41
C CYS A 207 -19.96 20.34 31.60
N ARG A 208 -18.84 19.62 31.45
CA ARG A 208 -17.90 19.29 32.53
C ARG A 208 -16.67 20.20 32.64
N GLY A 209 -16.30 20.93 31.60
CA GLY A 209 -15.01 21.65 31.52
C GLY A 209 -13.82 20.78 31.12
N SER A 210 -13.85 19.51 31.50
CA SER A 210 -12.90 18.47 31.09
C SER A 210 -13.47 17.05 31.19
N LEU A 211 -12.93 16.17 30.34
CA LEU A 211 -13.18 14.72 30.36
C LEU A 211 -12.19 14.00 31.29
N PRO A 212 -12.57 12.87 31.94
CA PRO A 212 -11.72 12.17 32.91
C PRO A 212 -10.34 11.71 32.42
N TRP A 213 -10.17 11.53 31.11
CA TRP A 213 -8.93 11.14 30.45
C TRP A 213 -8.07 12.33 29.94
N GLN A 214 -8.39 13.57 30.34
CA GLN A 214 -7.52 14.72 30.10
C GLN A 214 -6.41 14.83 31.16
N GLY A 215 -5.32 15.54 30.82
CA GLY A 215 -4.18 15.74 31.71
C GLY A 215 -3.26 14.52 31.91
N LEU A 216 -3.65 13.34 31.41
CA LEU A 216 -2.87 12.11 31.51
C LEU A 216 -1.45 12.30 30.91
N LYS A 217 -0.45 12.13 31.77
CA LYS A 217 0.98 12.17 31.41
C LYS A 217 1.43 10.79 30.92
N ALA A 218 2.31 10.77 29.93
CA ALA A 218 2.97 9.58 29.39
C ALA A 218 4.29 9.99 28.73
N ALA A 219 5.24 9.06 28.54
CA ALA A 219 6.52 9.38 27.91
C ALA A 219 6.42 9.42 26.37
N THR A 220 5.59 8.55 25.77
CA THR A 220 5.38 8.50 24.32
C THR A 220 3.94 8.86 23.92
N LYS A 221 3.74 9.25 22.65
CA LYS A 221 2.38 9.47 22.10
C LYS A 221 1.53 8.20 22.15
N LYS A 222 2.11 7.02 21.89
CA LYS A 222 1.41 5.73 21.98
C LYS A 222 0.89 5.50 23.40
N GLN A 223 1.78 5.50 24.41
CA GLN A 223 1.41 5.38 25.83
C GLN A 223 0.36 6.40 26.28
N LYS A 224 0.33 7.60 25.67
CA LYS A 224 -0.71 8.59 25.95
C LYS A 224 -2.08 8.20 25.39
N TYR A 225 -2.11 7.59 24.21
CA TYR A 225 -3.34 7.06 23.62
C TYR A 225 -3.80 5.79 24.36
N ASP A 226 -2.87 4.87 24.66
CA ASP A 226 -3.12 3.65 25.44
C ASP A 226 -3.80 4.00 26.79
N ARG A 227 -3.29 5.00 27.52
CA ARG A 227 -3.90 5.51 28.77
C ARG A 227 -5.23 6.23 28.60
N ILE A 228 -5.51 6.81 27.43
CA ILE A 228 -6.81 7.43 27.12
C ILE A 228 -7.83 6.35 26.77
N MET A 229 -7.43 5.30 26.05
CA MET A 229 -8.24 4.11 25.77
C MET A 229 -8.63 3.40 27.08
N GLU A 230 -7.64 3.00 27.87
CA GLU A 230 -7.78 2.42 29.21
C GLU A 230 -8.75 3.23 30.07
N LYS A 231 -8.60 4.57 30.13
CA LYS A 231 -9.47 5.43 30.94
C LYS A 231 -10.84 5.73 30.30
N LYS A 232 -11.04 5.52 28.99
CA LYS A 232 -12.37 5.54 28.35
C LYS A 232 -13.16 4.27 28.61
N MET A 233 -12.49 3.12 28.65
CA MET A 233 -13.09 1.80 28.94
C MET A 233 -13.44 1.70 30.44
N THR A 234 -12.47 1.95 31.33
CA THR A 234 -12.64 1.98 32.80
C THR A 234 -13.41 3.21 33.33
N THR A 235 -14.27 3.82 32.51
CA THR A 235 -15.21 4.86 32.94
C THR A 235 -16.59 4.55 32.38
N PRO A 236 -17.47 3.87 33.16
CA PRO A 236 -18.86 3.61 32.77
C PRO A 236 -19.60 4.89 32.39
N THR A 237 -20.59 4.76 31.51
CA THR A 237 -21.35 5.91 30.98
C THR A 237 -22.01 6.71 32.11
N GLU A 238 -22.50 6.01 33.12
CA GLU A 238 -23.21 6.51 34.29
C GLU A 238 -22.27 7.31 35.20
N VAL A 239 -21.00 6.88 35.30
CA VAL A 239 -19.94 7.60 36.02
C VAL A 239 -19.50 8.85 35.25
N LEU A 240 -19.42 8.77 33.92
CA LEU A 240 -19.08 9.90 33.06
C LEU A 240 -20.20 10.97 33.02
N CYS A 241 -21.46 10.55 33.04
CA CYS A 241 -22.64 11.43 33.02
C CYS A 241 -23.11 11.84 34.43
N ARG A 242 -22.49 11.33 35.51
CA ARG A 242 -22.88 11.63 36.89
C ARG A 242 -22.92 13.13 37.16
N GLY A 243 -24.09 13.63 37.58
CA GLY A 243 -24.35 15.05 37.84
C GLY A 243 -24.91 15.84 36.65
N PHE A 244 -25.28 15.15 35.56
CA PHE A 244 -25.93 15.73 34.38
C PHE A 244 -27.23 14.95 34.06
N PRO A 245 -28.13 15.50 33.24
CA PRO A 245 -29.36 14.82 32.81
C PRO A 245 -29.11 13.43 32.19
N ASN A 246 -30.05 12.51 32.42
CA ASN A 246 -29.92 11.11 32.04
C ASN A 246 -29.83 10.90 30.51
N GLU A 247 -30.34 11.86 29.74
CA GLU A 247 -30.31 11.91 28.28
C GLU A 247 -28.88 11.82 27.72
N PHE A 248 -27.86 12.32 28.43
CA PHE A 248 -26.46 12.14 28.03
C PHE A 248 -25.98 10.69 28.16
N ALA A 249 -26.47 9.96 29.15
CA ALA A 249 -26.17 8.54 29.32
C ALA A 249 -26.94 7.69 28.29
N ILE A 250 -28.22 7.99 28.09
CA ILE A 250 -29.07 7.37 27.04
C ILE A 250 -28.42 7.56 25.67
N TYR A 251 -27.98 8.78 25.32
CA TYR A 251 -27.28 9.06 24.07
C TYR A 251 -26.02 8.19 23.91
N LEU A 252 -25.13 8.17 24.92
CA LEU A 252 -23.89 7.40 24.82
C LEU A 252 -24.14 5.89 24.72
N ASN A 253 -25.01 5.34 25.57
CA ASN A 253 -25.33 3.91 25.56
C ASN A 253 -25.99 3.50 24.23
N TYR A 254 -26.88 4.32 23.66
CA TYR A 254 -27.40 4.12 22.30
C TYR A 254 -26.27 4.11 21.25
N THR A 255 -25.37 5.11 21.26
CA THR A 255 -24.28 5.16 20.25
C THR A 255 -23.32 3.98 20.36
N ARG A 256 -23.11 3.44 21.57
CA ARG A 256 -22.30 2.25 21.83
C ARG A 256 -23.00 0.93 21.42
N SER A 257 -24.33 0.86 21.50
CA SER A 257 -25.10 -0.34 21.11
C SER A 257 -25.23 -0.55 19.60
N LEU A 258 -24.98 0.48 18.78
CA LEU A 258 -25.05 0.39 17.33
C LEU A 258 -24.03 -0.60 16.75
N ARG A 259 -24.46 -1.46 15.84
CA ARG A 259 -23.59 -2.28 14.99
C ARG A 259 -22.78 -1.39 14.05
N PHE A 260 -21.71 -1.95 13.50
CA PHE A 260 -20.77 -1.22 12.63
C PHE A 260 -21.43 -0.64 11.37
N ASP A 261 -22.45 -1.33 10.83
CA ASP A 261 -23.18 -0.97 9.63
C ASP A 261 -24.58 -0.38 9.90
N ASP A 262 -25.00 -0.23 11.16
CA ASP A 262 -26.30 0.36 11.51
C ASP A 262 -26.42 1.82 11.06
N LYS A 263 -27.65 2.25 10.79
CA LYS A 263 -28.01 3.67 10.61
C LYS A 263 -28.48 4.22 11.96
N PRO A 264 -27.79 5.19 12.59
CA PRO A 264 -28.28 5.86 13.78
C PRO A 264 -29.64 6.52 13.53
N ASP A 265 -30.52 6.49 14.53
CA ASP A 265 -31.72 7.33 14.55
C ASP A 265 -31.36 8.72 15.09
N TYR A 266 -30.92 9.59 14.19
CA TYR A 266 -30.61 11.00 14.48
C TYR A 266 -31.82 11.78 14.99
N SER A 267 -33.05 11.34 14.67
CA SER A 267 -34.28 11.99 15.11
C SER A 267 -34.64 11.62 16.55
N TYR A 268 -34.49 10.36 16.95
CA TYR A 268 -34.51 9.94 18.36
C TYR A 268 -33.44 10.68 19.18
N LEU A 269 -32.20 10.72 18.69
CA LEU A 269 -31.08 11.36 19.40
C LEU A 269 -31.22 12.90 19.51
N ARG A 270 -31.90 13.57 18.57
CA ARG A 270 -32.35 14.95 18.77
C ARG A 270 -33.51 15.04 19.75
N LYS A 271 -34.52 14.16 19.62
CA LYS A 271 -35.74 14.21 20.42
C LYS A 271 -35.44 14.16 21.90
N ILE A 272 -34.58 13.26 22.37
CA ILE A 272 -34.22 13.18 23.80
C ILE A 272 -33.69 14.52 24.35
N PHE A 273 -32.87 15.24 23.59
CA PHE A 273 -32.36 16.56 24.01
C PHE A 273 -33.37 17.70 23.84
N ARG A 274 -34.29 17.62 22.87
CA ARG A 274 -35.41 18.56 22.70
C ARG A 274 -36.45 18.42 23.83
N ASP A 275 -36.83 17.19 24.16
CA ASP A 275 -37.77 16.87 25.24
C ASP A 275 -37.20 17.33 26.59
N LEU A 276 -35.90 17.14 26.83
CA LEU A 276 -35.19 17.70 27.99
C LEU A 276 -35.18 19.24 27.97
N PHE A 277 -34.89 19.87 26.83
CA PHE A 277 -34.84 21.33 26.69
C PHE A 277 -36.18 21.99 27.05
N VAL A 278 -37.29 21.39 26.60
CA VAL A 278 -38.66 21.82 26.96
C VAL A 278 -38.95 21.58 28.43
N ARG A 279 -38.54 20.43 28.99
CA ARG A 279 -38.75 20.08 30.41
C ARG A 279 -38.02 21.01 31.39
N GLU A 280 -36.83 21.48 31.01
CA GLU A 280 -36.07 22.49 31.77
C GLU A 280 -36.61 23.93 31.56
N GLY A 281 -37.68 24.11 30.77
CA GLY A 281 -38.33 25.40 30.52
C GLY A 281 -37.52 26.37 29.64
N PHE A 282 -36.54 25.88 28.87
CA PHE A 282 -35.70 26.75 28.04
C PHE A 282 -36.43 27.21 26.76
N GLN A 283 -36.21 28.47 26.39
CA GLN A 283 -36.69 29.03 25.12
C GLN A 283 -35.66 28.84 24.00
N TYR A 284 -36.12 28.43 22.81
CA TYR A 284 -35.28 28.21 21.63
C TYR A 284 -34.99 29.52 20.89
N ASP A 285 -34.31 30.43 21.60
CA ASP A 285 -34.08 31.83 21.23
C ASP A 285 -32.70 32.09 20.56
N TYR A 286 -31.89 31.04 20.37
CA TYR A 286 -30.48 31.09 19.96
C TYR A 286 -29.58 31.96 20.88
N VAL A 287 -29.97 32.22 22.12
CA VAL A 287 -29.18 32.96 23.11
C VAL A 287 -28.28 31.97 23.86
N PHE A 288 -27.09 31.76 23.29
CA PHE A 288 -25.98 31.03 23.88
C PHE A 288 -25.22 31.84 24.94
N ASP A 289 -24.42 31.17 25.77
CA ASP A 289 -23.68 31.78 26.89
C ASP A 289 -22.77 32.94 26.44
N TRP A 290 -22.07 32.79 25.31
CA TRP A 290 -21.18 33.82 24.77
C TRP A 290 -21.95 35.07 24.30
N THR A 291 -23.21 34.93 23.89
CA THR A 291 -24.09 36.07 23.57
C THR A 291 -24.37 36.87 24.83
N VAL A 292 -24.70 36.19 25.94
CA VAL A 292 -24.92 36.82 27.26
C VAL A 292 -23.63 37.45 27.79
N TYR A 293 -22.51 36.72 27.81
CA TYR A 293 -21.21 37.24 28.24
C TYR A 293 -20.74 38.44 27.42
N LYS A 294 -20.95 38.43 26.10
CA LYS A 294 -20.63 39.58 25.23
C LYS A 294 -21.51 40.78 25.54
N TYR A 295 -22.80 40.59 25.77
CA TYR A 295 -23.70 41.69 26.19
C TYR A 295 -23.29 42.26 27.56
N GLN A 296 -23.06 41.41 28.56
CA GLN A 296 -22.61 41.82 29.89
C GLN A 296 -21.25 42.55 29.85
N LYS A 297 -20.28 42.03 29.10
CA LYS A 297 -18.96 42.67 28.94
C LYS A 297 -19.05 44.01 28.21
N ASN A 298 -19.91 44.12 27.19
CA ASN A 298 -20.17 45.39 26.51
C ASN A 298 -20.84 46.40 27.46
N ALA A 299 -21.84 45.99 28.25
CA ALA A 299 -22.48 46.84 29.24
C ALA A 299 -21.48 47.32 30.32
N GLN A 300 -20.60 46.43 30.80
CA GLN A 300 -19.51 46.78 31.72
C GLN A 300 -18.47 47.72 31.09
N ALA A 301 -18.15 47.56 29.79
CA ALA A 301 -17.27 48.46 29.07
C ALA A 301 -17.88 49.86 28.90
N ILE A 302 -19.18 49.94 28.56
CA ILE A 302 -19.92 51.21 28.49
C ILE A 302 -19.98 51.88 29.86
N ALA A 303 -20.29 51.12 30.93
CA ALA A 303 -20.32 51.61 32.30
C ALA A 303 -18.94 52.03 32.85
N THR A 304 -17.83 51.56 32.29
CA THR A 304 -16.48 52.02 32.64
C THR A 304 -15.93 53.09 31.69
N GLN A 305 -16.59 53.37 30.56
CA GLN A 305 -16.27 54.47 29.65
C GLN A 305 -17.05 55.76 29.95
N ASN A 306 -18.17 55.70 30.69
CA ASN A 306 -18.88 56.88 31.20
C ASN A 306 -18.84 56.99 32.74
N PRO A 307 -17.80 57.62 33.32
CA PRO A 307 -17.82 58.08 34.72
C PRO A 307 -18.75 59.30 34.96
N ALA A 308 -19.24 59.94 33.88
CA ALA A 308 -19.93 61.23 33.93
C ALA A 308 -21.33 61.16 33.27
N SER A 309 -22.33 60.72 34.04
CA SER A 309 -23.76 60.98 33.78
C SER A 309 -24.61 60.82 35.06
N ALA A 310 -24.01 61.09 36.23
CA ALA A 310 -24.62 61.01 37.55
C ALA A 310 -24.18 62.17 38.46
N ALA A 311 -23.85 63.30 37.84
CA ALA A 311 -23.59 64.61 38.44
C ALA A 311 -23.86 65.68 37.38
N ASP A 312 -24.25 66.88 37.82
CA ASP A 312 -24.62 68.07 37.03
C ASP A 312 -25.65 67.88 35.91
N ASP A 313 -26.92 68.12 36.28
CA ASP A 313 -27.83 68.92 35.45
C ASP A 313 -28.81 69.71 36.36
N SER A 314 -28.27 70.66 37.14
CA SER A 314 -29.05 71.57 38.00
C SER A 314 -28.29 72.86 38.34
N GLU A 315 -28.00 73.70 37.34
CA GLU A 315 -27.47 75.05 37.57
C GLU A 315 -28.53 76.04 38.09
N GLU A 316 -28.02 77.13 38.66
CA GLU A 316 -28.73 78.37 39.03
C GLU A 316 -29.98 78.29 39.95
N LYS A 317 -29.73 78.44 41.26
CA LYS A 317 -29.83 79.79 41.87
C LYS A 317 -29.27 79.91 43.30
N GLY A 318 -28.25 80.77 43.45
CA GLY A 318 -28.19 81.72 44.57
C GLY A 318 -27.70 81.26 45.95
N GLY A 319 -26.38 81.09 46.11
CA GLY A 319 -25.67 81.87 47.14
C GLY A 319 -25.22 81.21 48.47
N ARG A 320 -24.01 81.61 48.86
CA ARG A 320 -23.53 81.83 50.26
C ARG A 320 -23.07 80.63 51.12
N SER A 321 -21.76 80.36 50.99
CA SER A 321 -20.78 80.40 52.12
C SER A 321 -20.41 79.12 52.90
N THR A 322 -19.10 79.06 53.22
CA THR A 322 -18.44 78.49 54.42
C THR A 322 -18.29 76.96 54.62
N ASN A 323 -17.07 76.51 54.27
CA ASN A 323 -16.08 75.89 55.16
C ASN A 323 -16.16 74.42 55.65
N LYS A 324 -14.97 73.80 55.56
CA LYS A 324 -14.31 72.85 56.49
C LYS A 324 -14.73 71.35 56.52
N ALA A 325 -13.79 70.53 56.04
CA ALA A 325 -12.94 69.61 56.86
C ALA A 325 -13.58 68.41 57.59
N THR A 326 -12.91 67.28 57.88
CA THR A 326 -11.60 66.70 57.48
C THR A 326 -11.56 65.24 57.97
N ALA A 327 -10.90 64.34 57.22
CA ALA A 327 -10.43 63.01 57.65
C ALA A 327 -11.49 61.99 58.14
N GLY A 328 -11.23 60.67 58.16
CA GLY A 328 -10.13 59.93 57.55
C GLY A 328 -9.53 58.84 58.46
N GLN A 329 -9.18 57.69 57.86
CA GLN A 329 -8.36 56.61 58.42
C GLN A 329 -8.95 55.81 59.62
N ALA A 330 -8.48 54.60 59.96
CA ALA A 330 -7.97 53.49 59.12
C ALA A 330 -7.82 52.17 59.94
N ALA A 331 -7.86 51.05 59.21
CA ALA A 331 -7.09 49.82 59.44
C ALA A 331 -7.35 48.88 60.65
N THR A 332 -6.85 47.64 60.47
CA THR A 332 -6.79 46.50 61.41
C THR A 332 -8.12 45.81 61.74
N GLY A 333 -8.18 44.49 61.98
CA GLY A 333 -7.10 43.49 61.99
C GLY A 333 -7.61 42.04 61.82
N PHE A 334 -6.69 41.10 61.65
CA PHE A 334 -6.99 39.68 61.40
C PHE A 334 -7.46 38.93 62.67
N THR A 335 -8.42 38.01 62.52
CA THR A 335 -8.37 36.67 63.16
C THR A 335 -9.40 35.73 62.53
N LYS A 336 -9.21 34.41 62.70
CA LYS A 336 -10.15 33.36 62.28
C LYS A 336 -10.84 32.79 63.53
N GLU A 337 -12.11 32.41 63.42
CA GLU A 337 -12.44 30.97 63.39
C GLU A 337 -13.85 30.66 62.82
N ARG A 338 -14.20 29.36 62.78
CA ARG A 338 -15.32 28.81 62.01
C ARG A 338 -16.54 28.50 62.88
N ARG A 339 -17.75 28.76 62.35
CA ARG A 339 -18.82 27.75 62.40
C ARG A 339 -19.78 27.86 61.21
N ALA A 340 -20.56 26.80 61.03
CA ALA A 340 -21.45 26.50 59.92
C ALA A 340 -22.93 26.60 60.43
N VAL A 341 -24.02 26.52 59.66
CA VAL A 341 -24.29 26.47 58.21
C VAL A 341 -25.80 26.69 57.99
N ASN A 342 -26.23 27.24 56.83
CA ASN A 342 -27.58 27.15 56.22
C ASN A 342 -28.84 27.55 57.05
N SER A 343 -30.01 27.81 56.46
CA SER A 343 -30.41 28.20 55.09
C SER A 343 -31.87 28.67 55.13
N LYS A 344 -32.32 29.46 54.16
CA LYS A 344 -33.74 29.53 53.80
C LYS A 344 -33.94 29.96 52.35
N THR A 345 -35.01 29.45 51.75
CA THR A 345 -35.54 29.76 50.42
C THR A 345 -37.02 30.16 50.54
N GLU A 346 -37.61 30.53 49.41
CA GLU A 346 -39.07 30.61 49.14
C GLU A 346 -39.82 31.89 49.52
N GLY A 347 -40.81 32.21 48.67
CA GLY A 347 -41.61 33.44 48.59
C GLY A 347 -42.05 33.67 47.13
N THR A 348 -43.36 33.75 46.85
CA THR A 348 -43.94 33.44 45.52
C THR A 348 -44.94 34.47 44.96
N GLY A 349 -45.00 34.57 43.63
CA GLY A 349 -46.13 35.15 42.86
C GLY A 349 -46.11 36.68 42.59
N ILE A 350 -47.00 37.25 41.76
CA ILE A 350 -47.98 36.64 40.83
C ILE A 350 -48.49 37.68 39.77
N THR A 351 -48.81 37.22 38.54
CA THR A 351 -49.63 37.86 37.46
C THR A 351 -49.22 39.13 36.64
N SER A 352 -49.71 39.11 35.38
CA SER A 352 -49.72 40.04 34.22
C SER A 352 -50.40 41.43 34.44
N PRO A 353 -50.42 42.42 33.47
CA PRO A 353 -50.74 42.29 32.03
C PRO A 353 -49.97 43.22 31.01
N VAL A 354 -50.56 43.48 29.82
CA VAL A 354 -49.94 43.85 28.52
C VAL A 354 -50.42 45.21 27.95
N ALA A 355 -49.55 46.03 27.28
CA ALA A 355 -49.96 46.99 26.21
C ALA A 355 -48.83 47.65 25.33
N TRP A 356 -48.98 47.54 24.00
CA TRP A 356 -48.71 48.44 22.84
C TRP A 356 -47.76 49.69 22.81
N LEU A 357 -46.81 49.68 21.85
CA LEU A 357 -46.51 50.63 20.70
C LEU A 357 -46.72 52.18 20.80
N PRO A 358 -45.89 53.04 20.13
CA PRO A 358 -45.93 53.25 18.65
C PRO A 358 -44.58 53.63 17.91
N ARG A 359 -44.66 54.18 16.68
CA ARG A 359 -43.57 54.36 15.65
C ARG A 359 -43.37 55.81 15.13
N SER A 360 -42.17 56.11 14.59
CA SER A 360 -41.87 57.07 13.48
C SER A 360 -40.59 56.62 12.72
N LYS A 361 -40.55 56.43 11.37
CA LYS A 361 -40.31 57.38 10.23
C LYS A 361 -38.99 58.17 10.34
N VAL A 362 -38.13 58.34 9.30
CA VAL A 362 -38.28 58.38 7.81
C VAL A 362 -37.13 57.59 7.10
N GLY A 363 -37.23 57.08 5.85
CA GLY A 363 -37.06 57.75 4.53
C GLY A 363 -35.56 57.85 4.13
N TRP A 364 -34.99 57.35 3.02
CA TRP A 364 -35.42 56.97 1.64
C TRP A 364 -34.61 55.71 1.15
N GLY A 365 -34.70 55.12 -0.06
CA GLY A 365 -35.71 55.15 -1.15
C GLY A 365 -35.18 54.87 -2.60
N VAL A 366 -35.48 53.68 -3.18
CA VAL A 366 -35.53 53.33 -4.65
C VAL A 366 -34.14 53.16 -5.36
N ALA A 367 -33.86 52.22 -6.30
CA ALA A 367 -34.65 51.51 -7.33
C ALA A 367 -34.47 49.96 -7.42
N ARG A 368 -35.06 49.29 -8.44
CA ARG A 368 -35.34 47.83 -8.52
C ARG A 368 -35.09 47.15 -9.90
N SER A 369 -34.64 45.90 -9.86
CA SER A 369 -35.24 44.71 -10.53
C SER A 369 -34.61 43.44 -9.89
N ARG A 370 -35.31 42.52 -9.19
CA ARG A 370 -36.34 41.53 -9.60
C ARG A 370 -35.80 40.55 -10.68
N ARG A 371 -35.85 39.22 -10.51
CA ARG A 371 -36.87 38.34 -9.88
C ARG A 371 -36.30 37.05 -9.21
N GLU A 372 -37.19 36.36 -8.46
CA GLU A 372 -37.35 34.87 -8.34
C GLU A 372 -36.27 34.04 -7.58
N VAL A 373 -36.57 33.00 -6.77
CA VAL A 373 -37.83 32.43 -6.21
C VAL A 373 -37.64 32.13 -4.71
N GLU A 374 -38.68 32.29 -3.88
CA GLU A 374 -38.75 31.71 -2.51
C GLU A 374 -39.74 30.54 -2.51
N GLN A 375 -39.48 29.52 -1.68
CA GLN A 375 -40.44 28.45 -1.36
C GLN A 375 -40.45 28.21 0.15
N ASP A 376 -41.59 28.51 0.78
CA ASP A 376 -41.84 28.28 2.19
C ASP A 376 -42.20 26.82 2.48
N VAL A 377 -41.93 26.36 3.70
CA VAL A 377 -42.58 25.21 4.31
C VAL A 377 -42.89 25.57 5.76
N ASP A 378 -44.17 25.81 6.04
CA ASP A 378 -44.66 26.17 7.37
C ASP A 378 -44.94 24.91 8.23
N TRP A 379 -45.08 25.08 9.54
CA TRP A 379 -45.34 24.00 10.50
C TRP A 379 -46.55 24.33 11.38
N ASP A 380 -47.59 23.49 11.33
CA ASP A 380 -48.78 23.66 12.17
C ASP A 380 -49.27 22.34 12.80
N ILE A 381 -50.09 22.46 13.86
CA ILE A 381 -50.39 21.40 14.83
C ILE A 381 -51.89 21.08 14.87
N VAL A 382 -52.25 19.78 14.96
CA VAL A 382 -53.61 19.33 15.37
C VAL A 382 -53.50 18.18 16.39
N GLN A 383 -54.49 18.07 17.27
CA GLN A 383 -54.56 17.17 18.43
C GLN A 383 -55.47 15.94 18.19
N ASP A 384 -55.53 15.05 19.18
CA ASP A 384 -56.34 13.83 19.22
C ASP A 384 -57.88 14.06 19.30
N GLY A 385 -58.65 13.00 19.06
CA GLY A 385 -60.10 12.90 19.32
C GLY A 385 -60.57 11.44 19.43
N GLU A 386 -61.55 11.14 20.28
CA GLU A 386 -61.78 9.79 20.83
C GLU A 386 -63.06 9.05 20.37
N ALA A 387 -63.01 7.71 20.49
CA ALA A 387 -64.05 6.77 20.94
C ALA A 387 -65.24 6.30 20.06
N GLY A 388 -65.50 4.97 20.14
CA GLY A 388 -66.76 4.27 19.84
C GLY A 388 -66.82 3.54 18.47
N ASP A 389 -67.50 2.39 18.30
CA ASP A 389 -67.97 1.35 19.23
C ASP A 389 -68.30 0.04 18.44
N ALA A 390 -68.39 -1.11 19.11
CA ALA A 390 -68.85 -2.44 18.64
C ALA A 390 -68.02 -3.16 17.53
N GLY A 391 -67.98 -4.51 17.47
CA GLY A 391 -68.46 -5.50 18.44
C GLY A 391 -68.44 -6.97 17.96
N GLY A 392 -67.93 -7.88 18.82
CA GLY A 392 -68.06 -9.36 18.71
C GLY A 392 -67.11 -10.09 17.74
N ARG A 393 -67.00 -11.43 17.75
CA ARG A 393 -67.21 -12.47 18.80
C ARG A 393 -66.80 -13.85 18.24
N GLY A 394 -66.00 -14.64 18.97
CA GLY A 394 -65.73 -16.07 18.67
C GLY A 394 -64.76 -16.36 17.51
N GLY A 395 -64.24 -17.58 17.35
CA GLY A 395 -64.37 -18.74 18.25
C GLY A 395 -63.95 -20.08 17.61
N ASP A 396 -62.92 -20.71 18.20
CA ASP A 396 -62.64 -22.16 18.31
C ASP A 396 -62.67 -23.11 17.08
N GLY A 397 -61.46 -23.50 16.66
CA GLY A 397 -61.06 -24.93 16.67
C GLY A 397 -61.45 -25.85 15.49
N ASN A 398 -61.06 -27.14 15.48
CA ASN A 398 -60.00 -27.83 16.25
C ASN A 398 -59.65 -29.19 15.58
N GLY A 399 -58.44 -29.69 15.81
CA GLY A 399 -58.15 -31.14 15.87
C GLY A 399 -57.60 -31.82 14.60
N ASP A 400 -56.70 -32.80 14.64
CA ASP A 400 -55.47 -33.13 15.42
C ASP A 400 -54.92 -34.47 14.82
N LEU A 401 -53.85 -35.04 15.41
CA LEU A 401 -53.39 -36.44 15.33
C LEU A 401 -52.43 -36.76 14.16
N ARG A 402 -51.22 -37.34 14.35
CA ARG A 402 -50.26 -37.53 15.48
C ARG A 402 -48.93 -38.08 14.86
N ARG A 403 -47.80 -38.39 15.53
CA ARG A 403 -47.43 -38.63 16.94
C ARG A 403 -45.88 -38.52 17.13
N THR A 404 -45.41 -37.95 18.26
CA THR A 404 -44.21 -38.34 19.09
C THR A 404 -42.79 -38.55 18.47
N GLU A 405 -41.64 -38.28 19.14
CA GLU A 405 -41.36 -37.88 20.54
C GLU A 405 -39.98 -37.16 20.70
N VAL A 406 -39.92 -36.09 21.53
CA VAL A 406 -38.99 -35.80 22.66
C VAL A 406 -37.44 -35.85 22.41
N LEU A 407 -36.62 -34.77 22.55
CA LEU A 407 -36.29 -33.84 23.69
C LEU A 407 -35.41 -34.50 24.79
N ARG A 408 -34.53 -33.83 25.57
CA ARG A 408 -34.24 -32.42 25.99
C ARG A 408 -32.76 -32.34 26.51
N GLY A 409 -32.07 -31.26 26.92
CA GLY A 409 -32.31 -29.82 27.18
C GLY A 409 -30.94 -29.05 27.30
N GLN A 410 -30.84 -27.70 27.30
CA GLN A 410 -30.96 -26.73 28.45
C GLN A 410 -29.78 -26.78 29.46
N GLU A 411 -29.23 -25.74 30.14
CA GLU A 411 -29.33 -24.23 30.26
C GLU A 411 -28.24 -23.76 31.30
N GLU A 412 -27.77 -22.51 31.52
CA GLU A 412 -27.58 -21.25 30.72
C GLU A 412 -26.70 -20.17 31.48
N VAL A 413 -26.09 -19.21 30.76
CA VAL A 413 -25.64 -17.79 31.11
C VAL A 413 -24.65 -17.47 32.30
N VAL A 414 -23.83 -16.39 32.16
CA VAL A 414 -23.37 -15.32 33.14
C VAL A 414 -21.92 -14.77 32.87
N GLU A 415 -21.58 -13.54 33.31
CA GLU A 415 -20.53 -12.59 32.80
C GLU A 415 -19.39 -12.16 33.81
N ASP A 416 -18.50 -11.21 33.39
CA ASP A 416 -17.73 -10.16 34.14
C ASP A 416 -16.24 -10.26 34.67
N GLU A 417 -15.60 -9.08 34.94
CA GLU A 417 -14.17 -8.76 35.33
C GLU A 417 -13.98 -8.31 36.83
N GLU A 418 -13.00 -7.56 37.42
CA GLU A 418 -11.82 -6.66 37.16
C GLU A 418 -10.90 -6.71 38.47
N GLU A 419 -9.80 -6.01 38.86
CA GLU A 419 -8.81 -4.98 38.41
C GLU A 419 -7.51 -5.08 39.32
N VAL A 420 -6.30 -4.64 38.88
CA VAL A 420 -5.07 -4.19 39.66
C VAL A 420 -4.39 -5.09 40.76
N TYR A 421 -3.22 -4.83 41.41
CA TYR A 421 -2.12 -3.80 41.50
C TYR A 421 -0.77 -4.49 41.99
N GLY A 422 0.43 -3.89 42.21
CA GLY A 422 1.02 -2.53 42.05
C GLY A 422 2.16 -2.18 43.07
N LYS A 423 3.15 -1.32 42.70
CA LYS A 423 4.32 -0.71 43.48
C LYS A 423 5.65 -1.52 43.52
N GLY A 424 6.88 -0.95 43.62
CA GLY A 424 7.39 0.45 43.44
C GLY A 424 8.74 0.81 44.15
N LEU A 425 9.44 1.91 43.71
CA LEU A 425 10.60 2.66 44.35
C LEU A 425 12.05 2.03 44.17
N ARG A 426 13.23 2.73 44.18
CA ARG A 426 13.69 4.14 44.44
C ARG A 426 15.17 4.44 43.99
N GLY A 427 15.48 5.59 43.33
CA GLY A 427 16.76 6.41 43.25
C GLY A 427 18.18 5.80 43.02
N GLY A 428 19.27 6.52 42.63
CA GLY A 428 19.48 7.89 42.08
C GLY A 428 20.94 8.48 42.21
N ARG A 429 21.33 9.45 41.33
CA ARG A 429 22.52 10.39 41.30
C ARG A 429 23.88 10.03 40.62
N ARG A 430 24.17 10.74 39.51
CA ARG A 430 25.32 11.64 39.16
C ARG A 430 26.80 11.24 39.42
N LEU A 431 27.63 11.22 38.36
CA LEU A 431 28.95 11.91 38.21
C LEU A 431 29.54 11.78 36.78
N GLU A 432 30.72 12.38 36.52
CA GLU A 432 31.39 12.58 35.22
C GLU A 432 32.80 11.93 35.16
N GLU A 433 33.36 11.75 33.94
CA GLU A 433 34.78 11.44 33.62
C GLU A 433 35.39 10.09 34.12
N ALA A 434 36.44 9.48 33.52
CA ALA A 434 37.06 9.56 32.18
C ALA A 434 38.02 8.33 31.95
N HIS A 435 38.72 8.32 30.79
CA HIS A 435 39.90 7.50 30.41
C HIS A 435 39.73 6.06 29.90
N GLY A 436 40.66 5.71 28.99
CA GLY A 436 41.00 4.38 28.50
C GLY A 436 42.53 4.28 28.29
N THR A 437 43.04 3.22 27.66
CA THR A 437 44.50 2.96 27.57
C THR A 437 44.96 2.44 26.20
N GLY A 438 45.80 3.22 25.52
CA GLY A 438 46.86 2.74 24.62
C GLY A 438 48.21 2.77 25.34
N VAL A 439 49.30 2.29 24.72
CA VAL A 439 50.64 2.24 25.34
C VAL A 439 51.68 2.85 24.39
N LEU A 440 52.36 3.90 24.87
CA LEU A 440 53.44 4.64 24.20
C LEU A 440 54.78 4.42 24.92
N ARG A 441 55.89 4.82 24.30
CA ARG A 441 57.23 4.82 24.92
C ARG A 441 57.95 6.15 24.70
N MET A 442 58.75 6.57 25.68
CA MET A 442 59.57 7.79 25.59
C MET A 442 60.88 7.56 24.83
N ALA A 443 61.31 8.60 24.10
CA ALA A 443 62.67 8.80 23.63
C ALA A 443 63.52 9.57 24.67
N ASP A 444 64.84 9.60 24.49
CA ASP A 444 65.80 10.14 25.46
C ASP A 444 65.83 11.69 25.55
N ASP A 445 65.03 12.40 24.75
CA ASP A 445 64.76 13.84 24.87
C ASP A 445 63.43 14.16 25.61
N GLY A 446 62.66 13.13 25.97
CA GLY A 446 61.39 13.24 26.70
C GLY A 446 60.12 13.26 25.84
N ALA A 447 60.22 13.17 24.51
CA ALA A 447 59.06 13.00 23.64
C ALA A 447 58.49 11.57 23.72
N LEU A 448 57.19 11.40 23.39
CA LEU A 448 56.51 10.11 23.25
C LEU A 448 56.21 9.86 21.78
N GLU A 449 56.66 8.73 21.23
CA GLU A 449 56.34 8.30 19.86
C GLU A 449 55.58 6.95 19.84
N GLU A 450 54.85 6.72 18.76
CA GLU A 450 54.01 5.55 18.51
C GLU A 450 54.67 4.70 17.40
N ILE A 451 55.00 3.44 17.68
CA ILE A 451 55.95 2.65 16.88
C ILE A 451 55.23 1.61 16.02
N GLU A 452 55.33 1.74 14.71
CA GLU A 452 55.06 0.65 13.75
C GLU A 452 56.27 -0.28 13.61
N PHE A 453 56.04 -1.56 13.30
CA PHE A 453 57.09 -2.56 13.09
C PHE A 453 56.97 -3.22 11.71
N GLU A 454 57.95 -2.97 10.84
CA GLU A 454 58.28 -3.83 9.69
C GLU A 454 59.21 -4.99 10.12
N ASP A 455 59.23 -6.09 9.37
CA ASP A 455 60.20 -7.20 9.57
C ASP A 455 60.54 -7.95 8.26
N GLU A 456 61.77 -7.78 7.75
CA GLU A 456 62.43 -8.68 6.79
C GLU A 456 63.84 -9.06 7.30
N GLY A 457 64.10 -10.36 7.59
CA GLY A 457 65.22 -10.74 8.49
C GLY A 457 66.16 -11.93 8.14
N ALA A 458 66.07 -12.54 6.95
CA ALA A 458 67.16 -13.33 6.30
C ALA A 458 67.74 -14.68 6.89
N ARG A 459 67.65 -15.73 6.03
CA ARG A 459 68.71 -16.73 5.65
C ARG A 459 69.24 -17.84 6.60
N LYS A 460 69.18 -19.10 6.09
CA LYS A 460 70.39 -19.94 5.83
C LYS A 460 70.19 -21.18 4.91
N SER A 461 70.59 -21.04 3.64
CA SER A 461 71.34 -21.99 2.77
C SER A 461 71.20 -23.54 2.97
N LYS A 462 70.84 -24.34 1.96
CA LYS A 462 71.63 -24.88 0.80
C LYS A 462 70.67 -25.77 -0.05
N LYS A 463 70.88 -26.18 -1.32
CA LYS A 463 72.04 -26.24 -2.26
C LYS A 463 71.56 -26.31 -3.74
N LYS A 464 72.47 -26.01 -4.69
CA LYS A 464 72.44 -26.14 -6.19
C LYS A 464 71.59 -27.32 -6.76
N LYS A 465 71.02 -27.31 -7.98
CA LYS A 465 71.39 -26.72 -9.31
C LYS A 465 70.09 -26.36 -10.12
N GLY A 466 70.06 -25.64 -11.24
CA GLY A 466 71.08 -24.86 -11.98
C GLY A 466 70.70 -24.59 -13.48
N LYS A 467 71.46 -23.69 -14.16
CA LYS A 467 71.33 -23.18 -15.56
C LYS A 467 70.24 -22.12 -15.85
N ARG A 468 70.38 -21.43 -17.00
CA ARG A 468 69.80 -20.13 -17.42
C ARG A 468 69.47 -20.13 -18.93
N LYS A 469 68.72 -19.12 -19.39
CA LYS A 469 68.29 -18.80 -20.78
C LYS A 469 67.19 -19.74 -21.34
N GLY A 470 66.13 -19.28 -22.02
CA GLY A 470 65.53 -17.94 -22.11
C GLY A 470 65.67 -17.17 -23.44
N ARG A 471 64.64 -16.34 -23.72
CA ARG A 471 64.42 -15.40 -24.86
C ARG A 471 63.76 -15.98 -26.13
N GLU A 472 63.08 -15.07 -26.83
CA GLU A 472 62.55 -15.06 -28.21
C GLU A 472 61.08 -15.51 -28.41
N GLU A 473 60.43 -14.79 -29.33
CA GLU A 473 59.02 -14.92 -29.74
C GLU A 473 58.95 -15.61 -31.11
N ALA A 474 57.83 -16.25 -31.45
CA ALA A 474 57.52 -16.67 -32.81
C ALA A 474 56.00 -16.76 -33.02
N LEU A 475 55.50 -16.20 -34.13
CA LEU A 475 54.19 -16.55 -34.67
C LEU A 475 54.31 -17.87 -35.45
N VAL A 476 53.29 -18.73 -35.34
CA VAL A 476 52.90 -19.72 -36.36
C VAL A 476 51.38 -19.69 -36.44
N VAL A 477 50.82 -20.07 -37.59
CA VAL A 477 49.43 -19.84 -38.01
C VAL A 477 48.75 -21.18 -38.36
N GLU A 478 47.44 -21.26 -38.07
CA GLU A 478 46.43 -22.18 -38.65
C GLU A 478 46.36 -23.68 -38.30
N MET A 479 45.17 -24.22 -38.64
CA MET A 479 44.70 -25.61 -38.82
C MET A 479 44.38 -26.53 -37.62
N GLU A 480 43.07 -26.53 -37.32
CA GLU A 480 42.13 -27.68 -37.29
C GLU A 480 42.35 -28.93 -36.40
N ASP A 481 41.23 -29.31 -35.75
CA ASP A 481 40.80 -30.63 -35.24
C ASP A 481 41.80 -31.60 -34.57
N GLY A 482 41.65 -31.73 -33.24
CA GLY A 482 42.24 -32.80 -32.43
C GLY A 482 41.41 -33.08 -31.16
N HIS A 483 41.09 -34.35 -30.91
CA HIS A 483 40.18 -34.80 -29.84
C HIS A 483 40.95 -35.34 -28.61
N GLU A 484 40.29 -35.40 -27.43
CA GLU A 484 40.79 -35.94 -26.14
C GLU A 484 41.90 -35.09 -25.46
N GLY A 485 41.87 -34.74 -24.18
CA GLY A 485 41.88 -35.55 -22.95
C GLY A 485 43.02 -34.98 -22.07
N LEU A 486 43.09 -35.00 -20.73
CA LEU A 486 42.49 -35.80 -19.65
C LEU A 486 42.58 -35.01 -18.31
N GLY A 487 41.84 -35.43 -17.27
CA GLY A 487 42.13 -35.12 -15.86
C GLY A 487 41.66 -33.74 -15.34
N GLY A 488 41.05 -33.60 -14.15
CA GLY A 488 40.46 -34.61 -13.26
C GLY A 488 41.02 -34.62 -11.82
N ASP A 489 40.32 -33.94 -10.90
CA ASP A 489 39.98 -34.39 -9.52
C ASP A 489 38.99 -33.35 -8.94
N ARG A 490 37.81 -33.67 -8.37
CA ARG A 490 37.35 -34.60 -7.31
C ARG A 490 37.28 -33.94 -5.91
N GLY A 491 36.28 -34.37 -5.14
CA GLY A 491 35.79 -33.77 -3.88
C GLY A 491 34.34 -33.29 -4.02
N GLN A 492 33.30 -34.13 -4.20
CA GLN A 492 32.92 -35.37 -3.48
C GLN A 492 32.57 -35.09 -1.99
N LEU A 493 31.50 -35.60 -1.37
CA LEU A 493 30.61 -36.77 -1.62
C LEU A 493 29.12 -36.53 -1.26
N ALA A 494 28.26 -37.43 -1.77
CA ALA A 494 26.92 -37.90 -1.34
C ALA A 494 25.93 -37.89 -2.54
N VAL A 495 25.89 -38.87 -3.45
CA VAL A 495 25.89 -40.35 -3.32
C VAL A 495 24.78 -40.84 -2.39
N ASP A 496 23.68 -41.34 -2.98
CA ASP A 496 23.36 -42.78 -2.96
C ASP A 496 22.29 -43.14 -4.02
N ASP A 497 22.23 -44.43 -4.37
CA ASP A 497 21.18 -45.11 -5.15
C ASP A 497 20.92 -44.69 -6.62
N GLU A 498 21.85 -45.07 -7.52
CA GLU A 498 21.51 -45.41 -8.92
C GLU A 498 22.08 -46.79 -9.32
N MET A 499 21.22 -47.81 -9.27
CA MET A 499 21.43 -49.16 -9.83
C MET A 499 20.08 -49.75 -10.25
N GLY A 500 20.08 -50.51 -11.35
CA GLY A 500 18.92 -51.24 -11.88
C GLY A 500 18.75 -51.11 -13.39
N GLU A 501 19.01 -52.20 -14.11
CA GLU A 501 18.50 -52.52 -15.45
C GLU A 501 18.85 -51.58 -16.62
N ALA A 502 20.01 -51.87 -17.23
CA ALA A 502 20.15 -51.84 -18.67
C ALA A 502 20.01 -53.27 -19.21
N SER A 503 18.98 -53.53 -20.01
CA SER A 503 18.80 -54.76 -20.78
C SER A 503 18.16 -54.42 -22.13
N ALA A 504 18.44 -55.23 -23.15
CA ALA A 504 18.30 -54.84 -24.54
C ALA A 504 16.86 -54.79 -25.06
N GLU A 505 16.52 -53.67 -25.72
CA GLU A 505 15.62 -53.63 -26.87
C GLU A 505 16.32 -52.78 -27.94
N HIS A 506 16.52 -53.34 -29.14
CA HIS A 506 17.26 -52.70 -30.23
C HIS A 506 16.34 -52.53 -31.43
N GLU A 507 15.38 -51.61 -31.30
CA GLU A 507 14.50 -51.17 -32.39
C GLU A 507 14.80 -49.72 -32.78
N SER A 508 14.71 -49.44 -34.08
CA SER A 508 15.05 -48.16 -34.71
C SER A 508 13.92 -47.14 -34.57
N ASP A 509 13.77 -46.60 -33.36
CA ASP A 509 12.80 -45.55 -33.02
C ASP A 509 13.37 -44.15 -33.33
N PRO A 510 12.81 -43.37 -34.29
CA PRO A 510 13.34 -42.06 -34.72
C PRO A 510 13.04 -40.92 -33.72
N THR A 511 13.18 -41.17 -32.40
CA THR A 511 12.86 -40.21 -31.34
C THR A 511 13.83 -39.03 -31.28
N GLN A 512 13.45 -37.98 -32.02
CA GLN A 512 14.05 -36.64 -32.03
C GLN A 512 14.54 -36.23 -30.62
N ARG A 513 15.78 -35.74 -30.51
CA ARG A 513 16.51 -35.69 -29.23
C ARG A 513 15.78 -34.95 -28.11
N THR A 514 14.94 -33.96 -28.46
CA THR A 514 13.96 -33.21 -27.66
C THR A 514 12.78 -32.90 -28.59
N HIS A 515 11.55 -32.87 -28.11
CA HIS A 515 10.38 -32.56 -28.96
C HIS A 515 10.42 -31.12 -29.49
N PRO A 516 9.89 -30.81 -30.69
CA PRO A 516 9.88 -29.45 -31.23
C PRO A 516 9.06 -28.51 -30.34
N LEU A 517 7.86 -28.94 -29.92
CA LEU A 517 7.03 -28.19 -28.97
C LEU A 517 7.77 -27.91 -27.65
N THR A 518 8.49 -28.87 -27.06
CA THR A 518 9.32 -28.64 -25.84
C THR A 518 10.42 -27.61 -26.09
N THR A 519 10.93 -27.52 -27.31
CA THR A 519 12.05 -26.63 -27.66
C THR A 519 11.58 -25.19 -27.89
N ALA A 520 10.46 -25.01 -28.60
CA ALA A 520 9.81 -23.71 -28.78
C ALA A 520 9.32 -23.11 -27.44
N ASN A 521 8.76 -23.95 -26.57
CA ASN A 521 8.13 -23.57 -25.30
C ASN A 521 9.09 -23.36 -24.12
N ARG A 522 10.41 -23.31 -24.35
CA ARG A 522 11.37 -23.00 -23.28
C ARG A 522 11.32 -21.53 -22.89
N PHE A 523 11.39 -21.25 -21.60
CA PHE A 523 11.55 -19.90 -21.09
C PHE A 523 12.96 -19.36 -21.36
N GLY A 524 13.07 -18.04 -21.51
CA GLY A 524 14.33 -17.35 -21.77
C GLY A 524 14.74 -17.32 -23.25
N THR A 525 15.94 -16.81 -23.50
CA THR A 525 16.51 -16.57 -24.83
C THR A 525 17.15 -17.83 -25.45
N LEU A 526 17.39 -17.81 -26.76
CA LEU A 526 18.37 -18.66 -27.43
C LEU A 526 19.43 -17.72 -28.06
N PRO A 527 20.73 -17.85 -27.72
CA PRO A 527 21.29 -18.66 -26.64
C PRO A 527 20.75 -18.28 -25.26
N SER A 528 20.75 -19.23 -24.31
CA SER A 528 20.19 -19.03 -22.96
C SER A 528 20.99 -18.09 -22.05
N THR A 529 22.19 -17.71 -22.49
CA THR A 529 23.02 -16.67 -21.89
C THR A 529 23.09 -15.50 -22.84
N ILE A 530 22.54 -14.36 -22.44
CA ILE A 530 22.54 -13.12 -23.23
C ILE A 530 23.96 -12.55 -23.28
N GLN A 531 24.45 -12.31 -24.49
CA GLN A 531 25.54 -11.37 -24.72
C GLN A 531 24.95 -9.96 -24.80
N LEU A 532 25.63 -8.99 -24.18
CA LEU A 532 25.24 -7.59 -24.30
C LEU A 532 25.70 -7.04 -25.67
N PRO A 533 24.89 -6.23 -26.37
CA PRO A 533 25.27 -5.68 -27.68
C PRO A 533 26.57 -4.89 -27.57
N LYS A 534 27.62 -5.32 -28.28
CA LYS A 534 28.95 -4.70 -28.21
C LYS A 534 28.88 -3.22 -28.63
N THR A 535 28.59 -3.01 -29.90
CA THR A 535 28.55 -1.70 -30.57
C THR A 535 27.48 -0.76 -30.01
N ALA A 536 26.29 -1.28 -29.68
CA ALA A 536 25.16 -0.47 -29.22
C ALA A 536 25.10 -0.24 -27.70
N PHE A 537 25.93 -0.91 -26.89
CA PHE A 537 25.93 -0.73 -25.44
C PHE A 537 27.31 -0.88 -24.78
N VAL A 538 28.00 -2.01 -24.95
CA VAL A 538 29.22 -2.30 -24.18
C VAL A 538 30.35 -1.34 -24.51
N ASP A 539 30.60 -1.08 -25.79
CA ASP A 539 31.73 -0.26 -26.23
C ASP A 539 31.49 1.24 -25.93
N PRO A 540 30.32 1.83 -26.25
CA PRO A 540 30.02 3.21 -25.86
C PRO A 540 29.97 3.42 -24.33
N ALA A 541 29.44 2.46 -23.56
CA ALA A 541 29.49 2.53 -22.10
C ALA A 541 30.93 2.40 -21.56
N THR A 542 31.79 1.61 -22.21
CA THR A 542 33.21 1.51 -21.84
C THR A 542 33.95 2.83 -22.14
N VAL A 543 33.65 3.50 -23.25
CA VAL A 543 34.19 4.83 -23.57
C VAL A 543 33.74 5.87 -22.53
N LEU A 544 32.44 5.91 -22.20
CA LEU A 544 31.88 6.80 -21.17
C LEU A 544 32.54 6.60 -19.79
N LEU A 545 32.83 5.36 -19.41
CA LEU A 545 33.42 5.00 -18.11
C LEU A 545 34.96 5.06 -18.09
N SER A 546 35.63 5.20 -19.24
CA SER A 546 37.10 5.08 -19.36
C SER A 546 37.88 6.18 -18.62
N GLY A 547 37.28 7.35 -18.38
CA GLY A 547 37.89 8.47 -17.66
C GLY A 547 37.85 8.35 -16.13
N LEU A 548 37.34 7.25 -15.58
CA LEU A 548 37.08 7.07 -14.15
C LEU A 548 37.98 5.99 -13.53
N SER A 549 38.38 6.20 -12.26
CA SER A 549 39.03 5.12 -11.52
C SER A 549 38.03 4.01 -11.20
N ASN A 550 38.41 2.78 -11.56
CA ASN A 550 37.66 1.57 -11.22
C ASN A 550 37.50 1.39 -9.69
N THR A 551 38.41 1.96 -8.87
CA THR A 551 38.28 1.96 -7.40
C THR A 551 37.09 2.80 -6.95
N HIS A 552 37.04 4.08 -7.31
CA HIS A 552 35.95 5.00 -6.93
C HIS A 552 34.59 4.54 -7.46
N LEU A 553 34.56 3.94 -8.66
CA LEU A 553 33.34 3.37 -9.25
C LEU A 553 32.86 2.12 -8.46
N SER A 554 33.78 1.24 -8.05
CA SER A 554 33.48 0.08 -7.19
C SER A 554 33.04 0.49 -5.78
N GLU A 555 33.78 1.40 -5.13
CA GLU A 555 33.47 1.96 -3.81
C GLU A 555 32.10 2.65 -3.80
N SER A 556 31.79 3.44 -4.82
CA SER A 556 30.50 4.11 -4.96
C SER A 556 29.36 3.10 -5.18
N ALA A 557 29.56 2.10 -6.05
CA ALA A 557 28.58 1.03 -6.25
C ALA A 557 28.35 0.22 -4.96
N HIS A 558 29.41 -0.11 -4.21
CA HIS A 558 29.32 -0.79 -2.92
C HIS A 558 28.59 0.07 -1.87
N ARG A 559 28.89 1.37 -1.77
CA ARG A 559 28.23 2.32 -0.87
C ARG A 559 26.73 2.43 -1.16
N ILE A 560 26.34 2.43 -2.44
CA ILE A 560 24.96 2.63 -2.90
C ILE A 560 24.14 1.34 -2.82
N PHE A 561 24.70 0.21 -3.28
CA PHE A 561 23.98 -1.06 -3.40
C PHE A 561 24.25 -2.09 -2.29
N GLY A 562 24.93 -1.70 -1.21
CA GLY A 562 25.01 -2.50 0.02
C GLY A 562 26.16 -3.51 0.10
N GLY A 563 27.32 -3.16 -0.47
CA GLY A 563 28.54 -3.95 -0.40
C GLY A 563 28.71 -4.97 -1.53
N VAL A 564 29.67 -5.88 -1.35
CA VAL A 564 30.14 -6.85 -2.36
C VAL A 564 28.97 -7.68 -2.92
N GLY A 565 28.91 -7.81 -4.24
CA GLY A 565 27.82 -8.48 -4.94
C GLY A 565 26.55 -7.63 -5.12
N LEU A 566 26.59 -6.35 -4.74
CA LEU A 566 25.58 -5.32 -4.99
C LEU A 566 24.13 -5.76 -4.67
N PRO A 567 23.84 -6.25 -3.45
CA PRO A 567 22.55 -6.86 -3.11
C PRO A 567 21.31 -5.95 -3.30
N TYR A 568 21.47 -4.63 -3.38
CA TYR A 568 20.39 -3.67 -3.66
C TYR A 568 20.41 -3.09 -5.09
N SER A 569 21.17 -3.67 -6.03
CA SER A 569 21.05 -3.38 -7.47
C SER A 569 19.97 -4.29 -8.12
N THR A 570 20.02 -4.54 -9.44
CA THR A 570 19.30 -5.65 -10.07
C THR A 570 19.75 -7.04 -9.58
N SER A 571 21.01 -7.17 -9.16
CA SER A 571 21.64 -8.42 -8.74
C SER A 571 20.95 -9.01 -7.51
N THR A 572 20.66 -10.32 -7.51
CA THR A 572 20.01 -11.01 -6.38
C THR A 572 20.92 -12.11 -5.83
N PRO A 573 21.96 -11.75 -5.05
CA PRO A 573 22.97 -12.71 -4.57
C PRO A 573 22.38 -13.73 -3.59
N THR A 574 22.94 -14.95 -3.61
CA THR A 574 22.47 -16.11 -2.83
C THR A 574 22.48 -15.90 -1.31
N ILE A 575 23.31 -14.97 -0.83
CA ILE A 575 23.41 -14.53 0.57
C ILE A 575 22.09 -13.87 1.05
N GLY A 576 21.28 -13.32 0.13
CA GLY A 576 20.15 -12.44 0.41
C GLY A 576 18.92 -13.04 1.10
N LYS A 577 18.92 -14.31 1.55
CA LYS A 577 17.75 -14.93 2.21
C LYS A 577 17.45 -14.38 3.61
N THR A 578 18.46 -13.89 4.32
CA THR A 578 18.34 -13.21 5.62
C THR A 578 18.47 -11.69 5.52
N MET A 579 18.82 -11.17 4.34
CA MET A 579 19.02 -9.75 4.10
C MET A 579 17.69 -9.02 3.95
N GLN A 580 17.63 -7.76 4.38
CA GLN A 580 16.43 -6.95 4.23
C GLN A 580 16.11 -6.72 2.75
N GLN A 581 14.87 -6.98 2.35
CA GLN A 581 14.37 -6.59 1.03
C GLN A 581 14.19 -5.06 0.96
N LYS A 582 14.90 -4.40 0.04
CA LYS A 582 14.85 -2.96 -0.25
C LYS A 582 14.61 -2.74 -1.76
N PRO A 583 13.99 -1.62 -2.18
CA PRO A 583 13.98 -1.21 -3.57
C PRO A 583 15.41 -0.95 -4.08
N ILE A 584 15.57 -0.78 -5.38
CA ILE A 584 16.84 -0.33 -5.97
C ILE A 584 17.13 1.11 -5.49
N ALA A 585 18.39 1.40 -5.20
CA ALA A 585 18.78 2.67 -4.55
C ALA A 585 18.88 3.88 -5.52
N LEU A 586 18.96 3.62 -6.83
CA LEU A 586 19.03 4.63 -7.89
C LEU A 586 17.95 4.35 -8.94
N ASP A 587 16.89 5.16 -8.95
CA ASP A 587 15.84 5.12 -9.95
C ASP A 587 16.11 6.14 -11.07
N ALA A 588 15.75 5.80 -12.32
CA ALA A 588 15.91 6.72 -13.46
C ALA A 588 15.12 8.03 -13.30
N TYR A 589 14.08 8.03 -12.45
CA TYR A 589 13.24 9.18 -12.11
C TYR A 589 13.92 10.22 -11.21
N HIS A 590 15.03 9.91 -10.54
CA HIS A 590 15.65 10.85 -9.61
C HIS A 590 16.10 12.13 -10.34
N GLU A 591 15.53 13.28 -9.99
CA GLU A 591 15.87 14.59 -10.58
C GLU A 591 17.36 14.96 -10.35
N ARG A 592 17.93 14.49 -9.23
CA ARG A 592 19.30 14.79 -8.80
C ARG A 592 20.08 13.50 -8.64
N MET A 593 21.10 13.34 -9.46
CA MET A 593 22.16 12.33 -9.38
C MET A 593 23.49 13.07 -9.48
N SER A 594 24.52 12.66 -8.74
CA SER A 594 25.88 13.10 -9.06
C SER A 594 26.38 12.37 -10.31
N ASP A 595 27.42 12.90 -10.98
CA ASP A 595 28.05 12.21 -12.12
C ASP A 595 28.38 10.75 -11.79
N MET A 596 28.98 10.52 -10.62
CA MET A 596 29.32 9.18 -10.14
C MET A 596 28.09 8.27 -9.94
N ASP A 597 26.93 8.81 -9.52
CA ASP A 597 25.69 8.01 -9.44
C ASP A 597 25.18 7.66 -10.84
N GLY A 598 25.34 8.56 -11.81
CA GLY A 598 25.02 8.31 -13.23
C GLY A 598 25.90 7.21 -13.83
N ASP A 599 27.21 7.25 -13.55
CA ASP A 599 28.17 6.23 -13.98
C ASP A 599 27.91 4.88 -13.30
N VAL A 600 27.59 4.87 -12.01
CA VAL A 600 27.18 3.66 -11.27
C VAL A 600 25.87 3.07 -11.82
N TYR A 601 24.88 3.90 -12.20
CA TYR A 601 23.64 3.43 -12.83
C TYR A 601 23.93 2.72 -14.16
N MET A 602 24.71 3.36 -15.03
CA MET A 602 25.12 2.82 -16.33
C MET A 602 25.90 1.51 -16.18
N ALA A 603 26.84 1.46 -15.23
CA ALA A 603 27.75 0.33 -15.07
C ALA A 603 27.12 -0.88 -14.36
N ALA A 604 26.20 -0.66 -13.42
CA ALA A 604 25.72 -1.70 -12.50
C ALA A 604 24.20 -1.99 -12.53
N LEU A 605 23.37 -1.15 -13.17
CA LEU A 605 21.93 -1.39 -13.31
C LEU A 605 21.53 -1.71 -14.75
N MET A 606 21.95 -0.90 -15.73
CA MET A 606 21.56 -1.11 -17.13
C MET A 606 21.80 -2.54 -17.67
N PRO A 607 22.92 -3.24 -17.38
CA PRO A 607 23.14 -4.61 -17.85
C PRO A 607 22.07 -5.61 -17.38
N GLY A 608 21.66 -5.53 -16.10
CA GLY A 608 20.63 -6.40 -15.52
C GLY A 608 19.22 -6.02 -15.96
N ILE A 609 18.96 -4.73 -16.16
CA ILE A 609 17.68 -4.25 -16.71
C ILE A 609 17.53 -4.73 -18.17
N PHE A 610 18.54 -4.53 -19.02
CA PHE A 610 18.55 -5.05 -20.39
C PHE A 610 18.27 -6.56 -20.41
N ALA A 611 19.04 -7.36 -19.66
CA ALA A 611 18.88 -8.81 -19.66
C ALA A 611 17.46 -9.26 -19.23
N SER A 612 16.90 -8.67 -18.18
CA SER A 612 15.54 -9.01 -17.73
C SER A 612 14.44 -8.55 -18.70
N VAL A 613 14.57 -7.36 -19.29
CA VAL A 613 13.62 -6.86 -20.30
C VAL A 613 13.68 -7.68 -21.59
N THR A 614 14.87 -7.98 -22.12
CA THR A 614 15.05 -8.81 -23.32
C THR A 614 14.42 -10.20 -23.12
N SER A 615 14.59 -10.82 -21.95
CA SER A 615 13.96 -12.10 -21.61
C SER A 615 12.41 -12.04 -21.69
N VAL A 616 11.80 -10.96 -21.18
CA VAL A 616 10.34 -10.75 -21.25
C VAL A 616 9.87 -10.41 -22.66
N LEU A 617 10.64 -9.65 -23.45
CA LEU A 617 10.33 -9.38 -24.85
C LEU A 617 10.40 -10.66 -25.70
N THR A 618 11.41 -11.51 -25.52
CA THR A 618 11.50 -12.81 -26.21
C THR A 618 10.33 -13.73 -25.85
N GLU A 619 9.94 -13.80 -24.58
CA GLU A 619 8.74 -14.54 -24.14
C GLU A 619 7.45 -13.96 -24.74
N THR A 620 7.37 -12.63 -24.89
CA THR A 620 6.23 -11.94 -25.52
C THR A 620 6.14 -12.26 -27.01
N ARG A 621 7.26 -12.19 -27.75
CA ARG A 621 7.39 -12.61 -29.15
C ARG A 621 6.97 -14.07 -29.35
N LYS A 622 7.48 -14.99 -28.51
CA LYS A 622 7.12 -16.42 -28.51
C LYS A 622 5.62 -16.72 -28.29
N ARG A 623 4.84 -15.72 -27.87
CA ARG A 623 3.42 -15.83 -27.52
C ARG A 623 2.48 -15.12 -28.48
N LEU A 624 2.90 -13.98 -29.02
CA LEU A 624 2.14 -13.21 -30.01
C LEU A 624 2.47 -13.61 -31.46
N GLY A 625 3.53 -14.41 -31.68
CA GLY A 625 3.91 -14.91 -33.00
C GLY A 625 4.83 -13.97 -33.78
N THR A 626 5.19 -14.39 -35.00
CA THR A 626 6.03 -13.60 -35.92
C THR A 626 5.30 -12.36 -36.44
N ALA A 627 4.03 -12.49 -36.83
CA ALA A 627 3.22 -11.40 -37.37
C ALA A 627 3.19 -10.13 -36.47
N TRP A 628 3.17 -10.31 -35.14
CA TRP A 628 3.26 -9.19 -34.19
C TRP A 628 4.62 -8.46 -34.26
N ALA A 629 5.71 -9.20 -34.40
CA ALA A 629 7.05 -8.64 -34.49
C ALA A 629 7.34 -8.05 -35.88
N GLU A 630 6.83 -8.67 -36.94
CA GLU A 630 6.85 -8.16 -38.32
C GLU A 630 6.07 -6.85 -38.43
N ASP A 631 4.91 -6.73 -37.75
CA ASP A 631 4.16 -5.47 -37.64
C ASP A 631 4.93 -4.39 -36.85
N MET A 632 5.64 -4.74 -35.76
CA MET A 632 6.55 -3.80 -35.09
C MET A 632 7.65 -3.29 -36.03
N VAL A 633 8.26 -4.20 -36.80
CA VAL A 633 9.32 -3.87 -37.78
C VAL A 633 8.79 -2.96 -38.89
N ARG A 634 7.62 -3.29 -39.47
CA ARG A 634 6.91 -2.47 -40.46
C ARG A 634 6.58 -1.08 -39.91
N LYS A 635 6.03 -0.99 -38.68
CA LYS A 635 5.77 0.28 -37.99
C LYS A 635 7.05 1.07 -37.71
N ALA A 636 8.18 0.41 -37.49
CA ALA A 636 9.47 1.06 -37.28
C ALA A 636 10.02 1.65 -38.59
N ALA A 637 9.92 0.91 -39.70
CA ALA A 637 10.31 1.39 -41.04
C ALA A 637 9.48 2.61 -41.47
N ASP A 638 8.17 2.56 -41.22
CA ASP A 638 7.24 3.68 -41.39
C ASP A 638 7.48 4.88 -40.44
N ASN A 639 8.43 4.79 -39.51
CA ASN A 639 8.65 5.76 -38.40
C ASN A 639 7.38 6.04 -37.55
N LYS A 640 6.44 5.09 -37.55
CA LYS A 640 5.20 5.11 -36.76
C LYS A 640 5.41 4.56 -35.36
N LEU A 641 6.24 3.52 -35.19
CA LEU A 641 6.46 2.82 -33.91
C LEU A 641 6.89 3.78 -32.79
N ARG A 642 6.13 3.77 -31.69
CA ARG A 642 6.38 4.58 -30.48
C ARG A 642 6.70 3.69 -29.28
N ILE A 643 7.95 3.75 -28.82
CA ILE A 643 8.46 3.02 -27.65
C ILE A 643 8.58 3.97 -26.45
N LEU A 644 8.21 3.52 -25.25
CA LEU A 644 8.47 4.21 -23.98
C LEU A 644 9.24 3.30 -23.01
N ASP A 645 10.47 3.69 -22.66
CA ASP A 645 11.15 3.17 -21.46
C ASP A 645 10.84 4.10 -20.28
N ALA A 646 10.03 3.59 -19.36
CA ALA A 646 9.52 4.26 -18.18
C ALA A 646 10.27 3.88 -16.89
N GLY A 647 11.48 3.29 -16.94
CA GLY A 647 12.25 3.02 -15.71
C GLY A 647 13.68 2.50 -15.87
N GLY A 648 14.04 1.96 -17.03
CA GLY A 648 15.37 1.41 -17.34
C GLY A 648 16.41 2.43 -17.78
N GLY A 649 16.07 3.72 -17.81
CA GLY A 649 16.97 4.81 -18.18
C GLY A 649 17.48 4.74 -19.62
N GLY A 650 16.90 3.89 -20.47
CA GLY A 650 17.35 3.60 -21.84
C GLY A 650 17.59 2.11 -22.11
N ALA A 651 17.84 1.30 -21.07
CA ALA A 651 18.08 -0.14 -21.23
C ALA A 651 16.87 -0.90 -21.81
N GLY A 652 15.65 -0.41 -21.61
CA GLY A 652 14.45 -0.97 -22.23
C GLY A 652 14.37 -0.70 -23.74
N VAL A 653 14.84 0.47 -24.20
CA VAL A 653 14.89 0.82 -25.63
C VAL A 653 15.92 -0.04 -26.37
N LEU A 654 17.10 -0.26 -25.77
CA LEU A 654 18.11 -1.16 -26.31
C LEU A 654 17.55 -2.59 -26.48
N ALA A 655 16.81 -3.10 -25.48
CA ALA A 655 16.20 -4.42 -25.56
C ALA A 655 15.15 -4.57 -26.67
N VAL A 656 14.32 -3.54 -26.92
CA VAL A 656 13.38 -3.55 -28.06
C VAL A 656 14.12 -3.48 -29.40
N ARG A 657 15.16 -2.66 -29.51
CA ARG A 657 15.94 -2.51 -30.75
C ARG A 657 16.72 -3.76 -31.11
N GLU A 658 17.15 -4.55 -30.13
CA GLU A 658 17.79 -5.84 -30.39
C GLU A 658 16.79 -6.88 -30.94
N VAL A 659 15.53 -6.87 -30.46
CA VAL A 659 14.45 -7.70 -31.01
C VAL A 659 14.03 -7.23 -32.40
N LEU A 660 13.93 -5.92 -32.64
CA LEU A 660 13.67 -5.36 -33.97
C LEU A 660 14.77 -5.72 -34.96
N ARG A 661 16.05 -5.71 -34.55
CA ARG A 661 17.16 -6.15 -35.40
C ARG A 661 17.03 -7.62 -35.76
N ALA A 662 16.89 -8.51 -34.79
CA ALA A 662 16.83 -9.95 -35.03
C ALA A 662 15.64 -10.37 -35.92
N GLU A 663 14.54 -9.62 -35.89
CA GLU A 663 13.39 -9.86 -36.77
C GLU A 663 13.56 -9.21 -38.14
N TRP A 664 14.18 -8.02 -38.23
CA TRP A 664 14.57 -7.42 -39.51
C TRP A 664 15.55 -8.31 -40.28
N GLU A 665 16.56 -8.84 -39.60
CA GLU A 665 17.54 -9.78 -40.16
C GLU A 665 16.81 -11.02 -40.71
N ARG A 666 15.97 -11.69 -39.89
CA ARG A 666 15.17 -12.84 -40.32
C ARG A 666 14.24 -12.54 -41.50
N MET A 667 13.65 -11.35 -41.57
CA MET A 667 12.75 -10.96 -42.67
C MET A 667 13.48 -10.79 -44.02
N HIS A 668 14.81 -10.65 -44.02
CA HIS A 668 15.62 -10.44 -45.23
C HIS A 668 16.68 -11.54 -45.43
N GLU A 669 16.55 -12.68 -44.75
CA GLU A 669 17.43 -13.85 -44.94
C GLU A 669 17.34 -14.42 -46.38
N ASP A 670 16.15 -14.37 -47.00
CA ASP A 670 15.93 -14.86 -48.38
C ASP A 670 16.45 -13.89 -49.46
N ASP A 671 16.32 -12.58 -49.26
CA ASP A 671 16.85 -11.54 -50.18
C ASP A 671 18.37 -11.61 -50.35
N ALA A 672 19.09 -12.20 -49.37
CA ALA A 672 20.53 -12.40 -49.43
C ALA A 672 20.98 -13.47 -50.45
N THR A 673 20.06 -14.22 -51.06
CA THR A 673 20.39 -15.29 -52.02
C THR A 673 20.92 -14.78 -53.37
N ASP A 674 20.68 -13.52 -53.72
CA ASP A 674 21.14 -12.88 -54.97
C ASP A 674 22.16 -11.75 -54.72
N SER A 675 22.88 -11.79 -53.58
CA SER A 675 23.97 -10.86 -53.28
C SER A 675 25.06 -11.47 -52.37
N PRO A 676 26.36 -11.23 -52.64
CA PRO A 676 27.45 -11.91 -51.96
C PRO A 676 27.71 -11.33 -50.55
N MET A 677 26.87 -11.70 -49.57
CA MET A 677 27.05 -11.35 -48.16
C MET A 677 27.07 -12.57 -47.22
N GLY A 678 27.53 -13.71 -47.72
CA GLY A 678 27.98 -14.81 -46.85
C GLY A 678 29.29 -14.46 -46.14
N LEU A 679 29.40 -14.82 -44.86
CA LEU A 679 30.56 -14.64 -43.98
C LEU A 679 30.94 -13.17 -43.65
N ALA A 680 30.30 -12.63 -42.61
CA ALA A 680 30.84 -11.50 -41.85
C ALA A 680 31.64 -12.04 -40.63
N GLU A 681 32.95 -11.77 -40.61
CA GLU A 681 33.88 -12.29 -39.60
C GLU A 681 33.85 -11.51 -38.27
N ALA A 682 34.52 -12.03 -37.24
CA ALA A 682 34.38 -11.61 -35.84
C ALA A 682 34.92 -10.19 -35.49
N ASP A 683 35.64 -9.53 -36.40
CA ASP A 683 36.54 -8.40 -36.11
C ASP A 683 36.01 -7.01 -36.54
N GLY A 684 34.70 -6.87 -36.71
CA GLY A 684 33.98 -5.63 -36.33
C GLY A 684 34.37 -4.32 -37.04
N LYS A 685 34.62 -4.34 -38.35
CA LYS A 685 34.74 -3.12 -39.17
C LYS A 685 33.61 -2.99 -40.18
N LEU A 686 33.13 -1.77 -40.39
CA LEU A 686 32.10 -1.44 -41.38
C LEU A 686 32.59 -1.67 -42.82
N GLY A 687 31.77 -2.35 -43.61
CA GLY A 687 31.91 -2.47 -45.07
C GLY A 687 30.66 -3.12 -45.66
N GLY A 688 30.06 -2.47 -46.68
CA GLY A 688 28.80 -2.91 -47.29
C GLY A 688 27.62 -2.01 -46.95
N ALA A 689 26.91 -1.52 -47.96
CA ALA A 689 25.71 -0.68 -47.80
C ALA A 689 24.46 -1.52 -48.09
N GLY A 690 23.82 -2.01 -47.03
CA GLY A 690 22.53 -2.69 -47.04
C GLY A 690 21.73 -2.27 -45.81
N ALA A 691 20.41 -2.05 -45.98
CA ALA A 691 19.52 -1.35 -45.05
C ALA A 691 19.80 -1.55 -43.54
N THR A 692 20.01 -0.44 -42.82
CA THR A 692 20.08 -0.45 -41.35
C THR A 692 18.71 -0.81 -40.75
N PRO A 693 18.66 -1.64 -39.69
CA PRO A 693 17.40 -2.09 -39.11
C PRO A 693 16.62 -0.91 -38.51
N PRO A 694 15.29 -0.82 -38.74
CA PRO A 694 14.51 0.34 -38.36
C PRO A 694 14.34 0.46 -36.84
N LEU A 695 14.77 1.60 -36.28
CA LEU A 695 14.94 1.78 -34.83
C LEU A 695 13.70 2.25 -34.07
N GLY A 696 12.67 2.73 -34.77
CA GLY A 696 11.49 3.40 -34.20
C GLY A 696 11.81 4.71 -33.45
N HIS A 697 10.76 5.48 -33.11
CA HIS A 697 10.91 6.66 -32.26
C HIS A 697 10.76 6.27 -30.78
N ALA A 698 11.86 6.34 -30.04
CA ALA A 698 11.88 6.02 -28.62
C ALA A 698 11.61 7.25 -27.74
N THR A 699 11.05 7.01 -26.55
CA THR A 699 10.97 7.98 -25.46
C THR A 699 11.53 7.34 -24.20
N VAL A 700 12.44 8.03 -23.52
CA VAL A 700 13.11 7.54 -22.31
C VAL A 700 12.85 8.49 -21.15
N LEU A 701 12.56 7.91 -19.99
CA LEU A 701 12.21 8.62 -18.77
C LEU A 701 13.42 8.73 -17.85
N THR A 702 14.02 9.92 -17.80
CA THR A 702 15.22 10.24 -17.00
C THR A 702 15.04 11.59 -16.32
N GLY A 703 14.83 11.59 -15.01
CA GLY A 703 14.69 12.79 -14.20
C GLY A 703 15.98 13.63 -14.17
N SER A 704 17.14 12.98 -14.02
CA SER A 704 18.42 13.68 -13.96
C SER A 704 19.04 13.93 -15.33
N ASP A 705 19.43 15.18 -15.56
CA ASP A 705 20.30 15.66 -16.64
C ASP A 705 21.59 14.83 -16.79
N VAL A 706 22.13 14.36 -15.67
CA VAL A 706 23.40 13.61 -15.57
C VAL A 706 23.27 12.22 -16.21
N LEU A 707 22.16 11.52 -15.95
CA LEU A 707 21.85 10.25 -16.58
C LEU A 707 21.36 10.45 -18.02
N ARG A 708 20.54 11.49 -18.27
CA ARG A 708 20.06 11.86 -19.61
C ARG A 708 21.21 12.07 -20.59
N LYS A 709 22.26 12.82 -20.21
CA LYS A 709 23.45 13.07 -21.04
C LYS A 709 24.27 11.81 -21.34
N ARG A 710 24.23 10.79 -20.47
CA ARG A 710 24.91 9.50 -20.68
C ARG A 710 24.08 8.60 -21.60
N ALA A 711 22.78 8.46 -21.30
CA ALA A 711 21.85 7.68 -22.12
C ALA A 711 21.71 8.23 -23.55
N SER A 712 21.76 9.56 -23.75
CA SER A 712 21.73 10.17 -25.08
C SER A 712 22.98 9.91 -25.95
N GLN A 713 24.04 9.34 -25.38
CA GLN A 713 25.22 8.86 -26.11
C GLN A 713 25.14 7.35 -26.42
N LEU A 714 24.15 6.63 -25.86
CA LEU A 714 23.81 5.26 -26.21
C LEU A 714 22.65 5.17 -27.22
N LEU A 715 21.82 6.21 -27.31
CA LEU A 715 20.48 6.13 -27.90
C LEU A 715 20.19 7.19 -28.96
N GLU A 716 20.35 6.78 -30.21
CA GLU A 716 19.83 7.49 -31.39
C GLU A 716 18.29 7.58 -31.38
N SER A 717 17.72 8.53 -32.15
CA SER A 717 16.27 8.70 -32.35
C SER A 717 15.43 8.55 -31.06
N THR A 718 15.83 9.26 -30.01
CA THR A 718 15.26 9.12 -28.66
C THR A 718 14.94 10.47 -28.03
N THR A 719 13.67 10.68 -27.70
CA THR A 719 13.23 11.82 -26.88
C THR A 719 13.40 11.50 -25.40
N PHE A 720 13.99 12.40 -24.63
CA PHE A 720 14.11 12.23 -23.17
C PHE A 720 13.12 13.13 -22.42
N ILE A 721 12.40 12.57 -21.46
CA ILE A 721 11.43 13.28 -20.61
C ILE A 721 11.83 13.16 -19.11
N PRO A 722 11.67 14.22 -18.30
CA PRO A 722 12.04 14.18 -16.87
C PRO A 722 10.98 13.52 -15.99
N ARG A 723 9.71 13.56 -16.41
CA ARG A 723 8.57 12.94 -15.72
C ARG A 723 7.49 12.54 -16.73
N LEU A 724 6.69 11.53 -16.38
CA LEU A 724 5.45 11.25 -17.10
C LEU A 724 4.42 12.36 -16.81
N PRO A 725 3.62 12.79 -17.80
CA PRO A 725 2.44 13.61 -17.53
C PRO A 725 1.40 12.80 -16.75
N ASP A 726 0.60 13.46 -15.92
CA ASP A 726 -0.46 12.82 -15.13
C ASP A 726 -1.80 12.88 -15.86
N TYR A 727 -2.11 11.79 -16.60
CA TYR A 727 -3.36 11.66 -17.34
C TYR A 727 -4.53 11.10 -16.49
N VAL A 728 -4.31 10.81 -15.20
CA VAL A 728 -5.36 10.32 -14.29
C VAL A 728 -6.19 11.49 -13.75
N HIS A 729 -5.61 12.70 -13.72
CA HIS A 729 -6.24 13.90 -13.16
C HIS A 729 -6.41 15.07 -14.16
N ALA A 730 -5.93 14.94 -15.40
CA ALA A 730 -6.04 15.97 -16.44
C ALA A 730 -7.24 15.77 -17.39
N GLU A 731 -8.40 16.35 -17.04
CA GLU A 731 -9.62 16.28 -17.86
C GLU A 731 -9.43 16.83 -19.29
N SER A 732 -8.61 17.87 -19.46
CA SER A 732 -8.29 18.49 -20.76
C SER A 732 -7.45 17.62 -21.71
N ALA A 733 -6.95 16.45 -21.28
CA ALA A 733 -5.96 15.67 -22.02
C ALA A 733 -6.54 14.63 -23.00
N ALA A 734 -7.76 14.87 -23.52
CA ALA A 734 -8.46 13.93 -24.41
C ALA A 734 -7.63 13.50 -25.65
N GLY A 735 -6.83 14.40 -26.21
CA GLY A 735 -5.99 14.16 -27.40
C GLY A 735 -4.62 13.51 -27.17
N GLN A 736 -4.31 12.97 -25.98
CA GLN A 736 -3.00 12.35 -25.69
C GLN A 736 -3.05 10.93 -25.10
N LYS A 737 -4.23 10.32 -25.03
CA LYS A 737 -4.38 8.90 -24.65
C LYS A 737 -3.91 8.00 -25.80
N GLY A 738 -3.27 6.88 -25.48
CA GLY A 738 -2.88 5.87 -26.48
C GLY A 738 -1.70 6.25 -27.40
N LYS A 739 -0.67 6.90 -26.86
CA LYS A 739 0.49 7.43 -27.60
C LYS A 739 1.56 6.40 -27.97
N PHE A 740 1.68 5.29 -27.23
CA PHE A 740 2.81 4.34 -27.36
C PHE A 740 2.34 2.93 -27.71
N ASP A 741 2.96 2.30 -28.71
CA ASP A 741 2.73 0.89 -29.05
C ASP A 741 3.34 -0.04 -27.99
N ILE A 742 4.50 0.32 -27.43
CA ILE A 742 5.20 -0.47 -26.41
C ILE A 742 5.61 0.41 -25.23
N ILE A 743 5.28 -0.03 -24.01
CA ILE A 743 5.69 0.61 -22.76
C ILE A 743 6.41 -0.42 -21.88
N ILE A 744 7.60 -0.07 -21.39
CA ILE A 744 8.42 -0.93 -20.53
C ILE A 744 8.75 -0.18 -19.25
N ALA A 745 8.33 -0.71 -18.10
CA ALA A 745 8.42 -0.03 -16.80
C ALA A 745 9.11 -0.94 -15.75
N PRO A 746 10.43 -1.16 -15.85
CA PRO A 746 11.16 -1.97 -14.88
C PRO A 746 11.42 -1.17 -13.59
N HIS A 747 11.24 -1.81 -12.44
CA HIS A 747 11.52 -1.28 -11.10
C HIS A 747 10.76 0.00 -10.70
N THR A 748 9.62 0.25 -11.35
CA THR A 748 8.82 1.47 -11.17
C THR A 748 7.85 1.42 -9.99
N LEU A 749 7.52 0.24 -9.46
CA LEU A 749 6.43 0.07 -8.49
C LEU A 749 6.93 0.06 -7.04
N TRP A 750 8.13 -0.43 -6.77
CA TRP A 750 8.68 -0.52 -5.42
C TRP A 750 9.07 0.85 -4.82
N PRO A 751 9.73 1.78 -5.55
CA PRO A 751 10.10 3.08 -4.99
C PRO A 751 8.92 3.92 -4.50
N LEU A 752 7.77 3.81 -5.20
CA LEU A 752 6.50 4.43 -4.83
C LEU A 752 6.01 3.83 -3.49
N ARG A 753 5.86 4.65 -2.45
CA ARG A 753 5.63 4.16 -1.07
C ARG A 753 4.19 3.70 -0.83
N GLU A 754 3.21 4.52 -1.17
CA GLU A 754 1.78 4.27 -0.93
C GLU A 754 1.10 3.50 -2.06
N ASP A 755 0.17 2.58 -1.73
CA ASP A 755 -0.52 1.74 -2.73
C ASP A 755 -1.41 2.52 -3.71
N TYR A 756 -1.95 3.67 -3.31
CA TYR A 756 -2.75 4.49 -4.23
C TYR A 756 -1.88 5.11 -5.33
N ILE A 757 -0.63 5.49 -5.03
CA ILE A 757 0.33 6.01 -6.02
C ILE A 757 0.76 4.89 -6.96
N ARG A 758 1.03 3.67 -6.44
CA ARG A 758 1.31 2.48 -7.27
C ARG A 758 0.16 2.18 -8.25
N ARG A 759 -1.09 2.26 -7.77
CA ARG A 759 -2.30 2.04 -8.59
C ARG A 759 -2.47 3.13 -9.65
N GLY A 760 -2.35 4.40 -9.28
CA GLY A 760 -2.40 5.53 -10.21
C GLY A 760 -1.30 5.46 -11.27
N HIS A 761 -0.07 5.11 -10.90
CA HIS A 761 1.03 4.91 -11.84
C HIS A 761 0.74 3.81 -12.86
N THR A 762 0.27 2.64 -12.42
CA THR A 762 -0.12 1.54 -13.31
C THR A 762 -1.26 1.95 -14.27
N GLN A 763 -2.24 2.71 -13.78
CA GLN A 763 -3.34 3.23 -14.60
C GLN A 763 -2.88 4.31 -15.58
N ASN A 764 -1.92 5.15 -15.21
CA ASN A 764 -1.33 6.17 -16.10
C ASN A 764 -0.58 5.50 -17.26
N LEU A 765 0.29 4.51 -16.97
CA LEU A 765 0.97 3.71 -17.99
C LEU A 765 -0.03 3.01 -18.93
N TRP A 766 -1.11 2.42 -18.41
CA TRP A 766 -2.17 1.83 -19.24
C TRP A 766 -2.86 2.88 -20.14
N SER A 767 -3.12 4.09 -19.63
CA SER A 767 -3.77 5.16 -20.41
C SER A 767 -2.92 5.67 -21.58
N LEU A 768 -1.60 5.64 -21.42
CA LEU A 768 -0.59 5.99 -22.42
C LEU A 768 -0.42 4.94 -23.52
N LEU A 769 -0.79 3.69 -23.25
CA LEU A 769 -0.65 2.57 -24.17
C LEU A 769 -1.70 2.61 -25.28
N LYS A 770 -1.31 2.40 -26.54
CA LYS A 770 -2.21 2.42 -27.70
C LYS A 770 -3.40 1.49 -27.48
N ALA A 771 -4.60 1.96 -27.84
CA ALA A 771 -5.85 1.20 -27.72
C ALA A 771 -6.09 0.22 -28.89
N ASP A 772 -5.03 -0.14 -29.62
CA ASP A 772 -4.99 -1.10 -30.73
C ASP A 772 -3.64 -1.84 -30.63
N GLY A 773 -3.67 -3.08 -30.16
CA GLY A 773 -2.52 -3.99 -30.06
C GLY A 773 -1.37 -3.55 -29.15
N GLY A 774 -1.51 -2.50 -28.34
CA GLY A 774 -0.41 -1.94 -27.54
C GLY A 774 0.02 -2.87 -26.40
N VAL A 775 1.33 -3.02 -26.17
CA VAL A 775 1.91 -3.93 -25.17
C VAL A 775 2.60 -3.19 -24.01
N LEU A 776 2.20 -3.51 -22.77
CA LEU A 776 2.80 -2.99 -21.53
C LEU A 776 3.52 -4.10 -20.75
N LEU A 777 4.79 -3.84 -20.44
CA LEU A 777 5.65 -4.71 -19.63
C LEU A 777 5.94 -4.03 -18.28
N LEU A 778 5.52 -4.67 -17.18
CA LEU A 778 5.90 -4.26 -15.82
C LEU A 778 6.85 -5.31 -15.23
N LEU A 779 8.01 -4.89 -14.74
CA LEU A 779 9.03 -5.78 -14.15
C LEU A 779 9.43 -5.28 -12.77
N GLU A 780 9.65 -6.19 -11.83
CA GLU A 780 10.21 -5.93 -10.50
C GLU A 780 11.25 -6.96 -10.10
N LYS A 781 12.04 -6.68 -9.04
CA LYS A 781 13.12 -7.57 -8.60
C LYS A 781 12.56 -8.91 -8.07
N GLY A 782 13.24 -10.01 -8.39
CA GLY A 782 12.79 -11.39 -8.18
C GLY A 782 12.86 -11.88 -6.73
N VAL A 783 12.20 -11.15 -5.84
CA VAL A 783 12.08 -11.40 -4.40
C VAL A 783 10.62 -11.22 -3.97
N ALA A 784 10.27 -11.66 -2.76
CA ALA A 784 8.87 -11.70 -2.32
C ALA A 784 8.13 -10.36 -2.50
N ARG A 785 8.76 -9.23 -2.17
CA ARG A 785 8.10 -7.92 -2.32
C ARG A 785 7.91 -7.50 -3.77
N GLY A 786 8.85 -7.79 -4.68
CA GLY A 786 8.69 -7.51 -6.11
C GLY A 786 7.58 -8.35 -6.75
N PHE A 787 7.48 -9.63 -6.36
CA PHE A 787 6.35 -10.50 -6.75
C PHE A 787 5.00 -9.94 -6.29
N GLU A 788 4.89 -9.47 -5.04
CA GLU A 788 3.65 -8.86 -4.52
C GLU A 788 3.21 -7.62 -5.31
N LEU A 789 4.17 -6.77 -5.70
CA LEU A 789 3.90 -5.55 -6.47
C LEU A 789 3.36 -5.87 -7.86
N VAL A 790 3.99 -6.82 -8.57
CA VAL A 790 3.57 -7.30 -9.88
C VAL A 790 2.22 -8.04 -9.82
N ALA A 791 1.99 -8.86 -8.80
CA ALA A 791 0.72 -9.55 -8.61
C ALA A 791 -0.42 -8.57 -8.27
N SER A 792 -0.15 -7.52 -7.49
CA SER A 792 -1.08 -6.41 -7.22
C SER A 792 -1.41 -5.61 -8.49
N ALA A 793 -0.42 -5.37 -9.36
CA ALA A 793 -0.63 -4.70 -10.66
C ALA A 793 -1.45 -5.57 -11.63
N ARG A 794 -1.20 -6.89 -11.70
CA ARG A 794 -2.02 -7.85 -12.45
C ARG A 794 -3.48 -7.79 -12.02
N GLU A 795 -3.72 -7.87 -10.72
CA GLU A 795 -5.04 -7.85 -10.13
C GLU A 795 -5.77 -6.53 -10.42
N LEU A 796 -5.10 -5.39 -10.23
CA LEU A 796 -5.64 -4.08 -10.59
C LEU A 796 -6.05 -3.99 -12.07
N LEU A 797 -5.23 -4.51 -13.00
CA LEU A 797 -5.55 -4.47 -14.42
C LEU A 797 -6.78 -5.33 -14.74
N LEU A 798 -6.91 -6.54 -14.18
CA LEU A 798 -8.07 -7.41 -14.38
C LEU A 798 -9.35 -6.88 -13.69
N GLU A 799 -9.23 -6.28 -12.52
CA GLU A 799 -10.34 -5.62 -11.80
C GLU A 799 -10.82 -4.36 -12.52
N THR A 800 -9.91 -3.55 -13.08
CA THR A 800 -10.21 -2.16 -13.47
C THR A 800 -10.12 -1.83 -14.96
N ARG A 801 -9.40 -2.62 -15.78
CA ARG A 801 -9.11 -2.27 -17.18
C ARG A 801 -9.36 -3.38 -18.20
N ILE A 802 -8.94 -4.62 -17.94
CA ILE A 802 -8.92 -5.72 -18.93
C ILE A 802 -10.21 -6.54 -18.84
N SER A 803 -10.88 -6.73 -19.99
CA SER A 803 -12.03 -7.63 -20.10
C SER A 803 -11.67 -9.09 -19.83
N SER A 804 -12.62 -9.82 -19.24
CA SER A 804 -12.65 -11.29 -19.28
C SER A 804 -14.06 -11.73 -19.71
N PRO A 805 -14.23 -12.93 -20.31
CA PRO A 805 -15.55 -13.40 -20.73
C PRO A 805 -16.61 -13.38 -19.62
N GLU A 806 -16.18 -13.63 -18.38
CA GLU A 806 -17.01 -13.64 -17.16
C GLU A 806 -17.25 -12.23 -16.56
N ALA A 807 -16.45 -11.23 -16.96
CA ALA A 807 -16.49 -9.86 -16.43
C ALA A 807 -16.06 -8.82 -17.47
N ARG A 808 -16.76 -8.79 -18.62
CA ARG A 808 -16.63 -7.76 -19.68
C ARG A 808 -16.97 -6.35 -19.19
N VAL A 809 -17.83 -6.28 -18.17
CA VAL A 809 -18.42 -5.05 -17.63
C VAL A 809 -17.84 -4.77 -16.24
N ARG A 810 -17.51 -3.51 -15.95
CA ARG A 810 -17.11 -3.06 -14.60
C ARG A 810 -18.19 -2.16 -14.01
N SER A 811 -18.57 -2.39 -12.76
CA SER A 811 -19.27 -1.39 -11.95
C SER A 811 -18.40 -0.13 -11.83
N LEU A 812 -19.00 1.04 -12.08
CA LEU A 812 -18.27 2.30 -12.07
C LEU A 812 -17.68 2.60 -10.68
N ASP A 813 -16.36 2.76 -10.63
CA ASP A 813 -15.66 3.18 -9.42
C ASP A 813 -16.01 4.63 -9.10
N ILE A 814 -16.31 4.94 -7.83
CA ILE A 814 -16.92 6.20 -7.38
C ILE A 814 -15.93 7.39 -7.40
N HIS A 815 -14.88 7.28 -8.21
CA HIS A 815 -13.76 8.21 -8.36
C HIS A 815 -13.36 8.44 -9.83
N GLU A 816 -13.85 7.65 -10.80
CA GLU A 816 -13.72 8.00 -12.22
C GLU A 816 -14.81 9.01 -12.63
N PRO A 817 -14.50 10.01 -13.49
CA PRO A 817 -15.51 10.88 -14.07
C PRO A 817 -16.43 10.09 -15.03
N PHE A 818 -17.67 10.56 -15.15
CA PHE A 818 -18.65 10.01 -16.09
C PHE A 818 -18.18 10.25 -17.54
N PRO A 819 -18.43 9.31 -18.48
CA PRO A 819 -18.22 9.57 -19.90
C PRO A 819 -19.30 10.53 -20.42
N GLU A 820 -18.94 11.78 -20.65
CA GLU A 820 -19.73 12.71 -21.47
C GLU A 820 -19.67 12.29 -22.95
N LYS A 821 -20.44 11.25 -23.30
CA LYS A 821 -21.04 10.98 -24.62
C LYS A 821 -21.70 9.59 -24.66
N SER A 822 -23.00 9.60 -24.41
CA SER A 822 -23.96 8.84 -25.20
C SER A 822 -25.10 9.82 -25.47
N ASP A 823 -25.39 10.12 -26.73
CA ASP A 823 -26.51 10.98 -27.08
C ASP A 823 -27.80 10.19 -26.81
N VAL A 824 -28.43 10.47 -25.66
CA VAL A 824 -29.69 9.85 -25.26
C VAL A 824 -30.81 10.77 -25.74
N ASP A 825 -31.40 10.42 -26.88
CA ASP A 825 -32.60 11.07 -27.38
C ASP A 825 -33.73 10.98 -26.34
N TRP A 826 -34.29 12.14 -25.98
CA TRP A 826 -35.27 12.26 -24.89
C TRP A 826 -36.71 11.93 -25.30
N GLU A 827 -36.92 11.43 -26.53
CA GLU A 827 -38.21 11.04 -27.08
C GLU A 827 -38.25 9.52 -27.37
N GLY A 828 -38.31 8.73 -26.29
CA GLY A 828 -38.42 7.27 -26.32
C GLY A 828 -39.39 6.75 -25.26
N ASP A 829 -40.10 5.66 -25.56
CA ASP A 829 -41.22 5.15 -24.77
C ASP A 829 -40.85 4.76 -23.31
N ARG A 830 -41.81 4.93 -22.40
CA ARG A 830 -41.60 4.92 -20.95
C ARG A 830 -41.93 3.57 -20.29
N SER A 831 -41.67 2.47 -21.02
CA SER A 831 -42.32 1.17 -20.82
C SER A 831 -41.42 0.03 -20.29
N SER A 832 -40.14 0.28 -19.97
CA SER A 832 -39.24 -0.70 -19.35
C SER A 832 -38.89 -0.35 -17.89
N LEU A 833 -39.41 -1.14 -16.94
CA LEU A 833 -39.15 -1.00 -15.51
C LEU A 833 -38.06 -1.97 -15.02
N ASP A 834 -36.84 -1.84 -15.57
CA ASP A 834 -35.65 -2.54 -15.07
C ASP A 834 -34.44 -1.58 -14.97
N PRO A 835 -33.83 -1.40 -13.78
CA PRO A 835 -32.72 -0.47 -13.59
C PRO A 835 -31.37 -1.10 -13.96
N GLU A 836 -30.96 -0.99 -15.23
CA GLU A 836 -29.62 -1.44 -15.63
C GLU A 836 -28.51 -0.76 -14.79
N PRO A 837 -27.52 -1.53 -14.30
CA PRO A 837 -26.48 -0.98 -13.44
C PRO A 837 -25.56 -0.05 -14.21
N LEU A 838 -25.42 1.20 -13.75
CA LEU A 838 -24.55 2.18 -14.41
C LEU A 838 -23.09 1.71 -14.36
N THR A 839 -22.62 1.24 -15.51
CA THR A 839 -21.39 0.46 -15.66
C THR A 839 -20.51 1.07 -16.74
N LYS A 840 -19.28 0.59 -16.82
CA LYS A 840 -18.32 0.93 -17.86
C LYS A 840 -17.85 -0.37 -18.50
N SER A 841 -17.83 -0.42 -19.83
CA SER A 841 -17.07 -1.45 -20.53
C SER A 841 -15.63 -1.42 -20.05
N LYS A 842 -15.05 -2.60 -19.80
CA LYS A 842 -13.60 -2.70 -19.66
C LYS A 842 -12.97 -2.50 -21.05
N ASP A 843 -11.75 -1.99 -21.08
CA ASP A 843 -10.98 -1.98 -22.32
C ASP A 843 -10.78 -3.45 -22.77
N GLN A 844 -10.95 -3.71 -24.06
CA GLN A 844 -10.56 -5.00 -24.63
C GLN A 844 -9.05 -5.19 -24.43
N GLY A 845 -8.61 -6.40 -24.09
CA GLY A 845 -7.21 -6.65 -23.79
C GLY A 845 -6.94 -8.08 -23.30
N MET A 846 -5.65 -8.42 -23.23
CA MET A 846 -5.19 -9.77 -22.90
C MET A 846 -3.99 -9.78 -21.96
N ILE A 847 -3.94 -10.73 -21.03
CA ILE A 847 -2.74 -11.11 -20.30
C ILE A 847 -1.88 -12.03 -21.16
N ILE A 848 -0.73 -11.55 -21.63
CA ILE A 848 0.19 -12.32 -22.49
C ILE A 848 1.02 -13.30 -21.65
N ALA A 849 1.64 -12.79 -20.57
CA ALA A 849 2.61 -13.51 -19.76
C ALA A 849 2.72 -12.90 -18.34
N PRO A 850 3.24 -13.63 -17.33
CA PRO A 850 3.75 -15.00 -17.39
C PRO A 850 2.64 -16.06 -17.50
N CYS A 851 1.47 -15.85 -16.90
CA CYS A 851 0.36 -16.81 -16.93
C CYS A 851 -0.85 -16.20 -17.64
N THR A 852 -1.40 -16.92 -18.62
CA THR A 852 -2.46 -16.49 -19.56
C THR A 852 -3.89 -16.64 -19.06
N ASN A 853 -4.10 -17.28 -17.91
CA ASN A 853 -5.39 -17.15 -17.20
C ASN A 853 -5.69 -15.66 -16.94
N HIS A 854 -6.97 -15.28 -17.00
CA HIS A 854 -7.41 -13.90 -16.75
C HIS A 854 -8.01 -13.74 -15.35
N SER A 855 -7.54 -14.58 -14.42
CA SER A 855 -7.83 -14.53 -12.99
C SER A 855 -6.70 -13.83 -12.21
N GLY A 856 -6.98 -13.50 -10.96
CA GLY A 856 -5.93 -13.20 -9.97
C GLY A 856 -4.88 -14.31 -9.93
N CYS A 857 -3.63 -13.96 -9.60
CA CYS A 857 -2.53 -14.94 -9.58
C CYS A 857 -2.74 -15.96 -8.45
N PRO A 858 -2.81 -17.27 -8.72
CA PRO A 858 -3.10 -18.27 -7.67
C PRO A 858 -1.95 -18.46 -6.67
N MET A 859 -0.77 -17.89 -6.91
CA MET A 859 0.32 -17.79 -5.91
C MET A 859 0.19 -16.57 -4.98
N TYR A 860 -0.75 -15.64 -5.24
CA TYR A 860 -0.95 -14.39 -4.50
C TYR A 860 -2.18 -14.46 -3.57
N VAL A 861 -2.30 -15.54 -2.80
CA VAL A 861 -3.45 -15.80 -1.91
C VAL A 861 -3.54 -14.77 -0.76
N GLN A 862 -2.46 -14.64 0.03
CA GLN A 862 -2.35 -13.57 1.02
C GLN A 862 -1.94 -12.27 0.31
N LYS A 863 -2.85 -11.30 0.25
CA LYS A 863 -2.62 -9.98 -0.39
C LYS A 863 -1.83 -9.03 0.53
N GLY A 864 -1.08 -8.10 -0.05
CA GLY A 864 -0.27 -7.14 0.71
C GLY A 864 1.10 -7.71 1.15
N VAL A 865 1.74 -7.03 2.11
CA VAL A 865 3.12 -7.33 2.55
C VAL A 865 3.16 -8.57 3.44
N VAL A 866 3.76 -9.66 2.98
CA VAL A 866 3.91 -10.90 3.78
C VAL A 866 5.37 -11.19 4.07
N LYS A 867 5.76 -11.08 5.35
CA LYS A 867 7.12 -11.41 5.81
C LYS A 867 7.40 -12.91 5.60
N GLY A 868 8.44 -13.20 4.81
CA GLY A 868 8.90 -14.58 4.56
C GLY A 868 8.04 -15.42 3.62
N ARG A 869 7.23 -14.82 2.72
CA ARG A 869 6.39 -15.55 1.73
C ARG A 869 7.16 -16.69 1.03
N PRO A 870 6.73 -17.97 1.14
CA PRO A 870 7.56 -19.12 0.77
C PRO A 870 7.45 -19.56 -0.71
N ASP A 871 6.29 -19.35 -1.35
CA ASP A 871 6.07 -19.57 -2.78
C ASP A 871 5.98 -18.19 -3.46
N ILE A 872 6.85 -17.90 -4.43
CA ILE A 872 6.87 -16.63 -5.19
C ILE A 872 7.02 -16.89 -6.68
N CYS A 873 6.27 -16.18 -7.53
CA CYS A 873 6.45 -16.24 -8.97
C CYS A 873 7.59 -15.28 -9.38
N HIS A 874 8.73 -15.86 -9.75
CA HIS A 874 9.91 -15.15 -10.21
C HIS A 874 10.53 -15.91 -11.39
N PHE A 875 11.46 -15.27 -12.08
CA PHE A 875 12.15 -15.78 -13.26
C PHE A 875 13.64 -15.43 -13.15
N GLU A 876 14.48 -16.12 -13.91
CA GLU A 876 15.91 -15.84 -13.98
C GLU A 876 16.38 -15.78 -15.44
N GLN A 877 17.29 -14.86 -15.73
CA GLN A 877 17.95 -14.74 -17.03
C GLN A 877 19.46 -14.61 -16.81
N ARG A 878 20.24 -15.42 -17.53
CA ARG A 878 21.70 -15.30 -17.51
C ARG A 878 22.16 -14.28 -18.54
N TYR A 879 23.15 -13.46 -18.17
CA TYR A 879 23.88 -12.60 -19.09
C TYR A 879 25.39 -12.60 -18.79
N VAL A 880 26.21 -12.28 -19.79
CA VAL A 880 27.66 -12.06 -19.60
C VAL A 880 27.91 -10.65 -19.09
N ARG A 881 28.69 -10.54 -18.01
CA ARG A 881 29.07 -9.25 -17.41
C ARG A 881 30.03 -8.51 -18.34
N PRO A 882 29.79 -7.23 -18.65
CA PRO A 882 30.74 -6.41 -19.40
C PRO A 882 31.97 -6.10 -18.52
N GLY A 883 33.10 -5.77 -19.16
CA GLY A 883 34.39 -5.62 -18.47
C GLY A 883 34.40 -4.60 -17.32
N PHE A 884 33.60 -3.53 -17.40
CA PHE A 884 33.44 -2.57 -16.29
C PHE A 884 32.73 -3.19 -15.08
N LEU A 885 31.68 -3.99 -15.29
CA LEU A 885 30.95 -4.64 -14.20
C LEU A 885 31.77 -5.77 -13.55
N GLN A 886 32.57 -6.50 -14.32
CA GLN A 886 33.53 -7.47 -13.78
C GLN A 886 34.51 -6.81 -12.80
N LYS A 887 35.07 -5.65 -13.17
CA LYS A 887 35.97 -4.85 -12.33
C LYS A 887 35.27 -4.34 -11.06
N ILE A 888 34.07 -3.76 -11.18
CA ILE A 888 33.27 -3.28 -10.03
C ILE A 888 33.07 -4.38 -8.98
N LEU A 889 32.73 -5.60 -9.43
CA LEU A 889 32.44 -6.76 -8.59
C LEU A 889 33.69 -7.53 -8.12
N GLY A 890 34.89 -7.15 -8.57
CA GLY A 890 36.14 -7.89 -8.30
C GLY A 890 36.15 -9.32 -8.87
N ALA A 891 35.33 -9.59 -9.89
CA ALA A 891 35.15 -10.94 -10.43
C ALA A 891 36.37 -11.39 -11.24
N ARG A 892 37.01 -12.50 -10.83
CA ARG A 892 38.15 -13.11 -11.52
C ARG A 892 37.77 -14.30 -12.39
N ASP A 893 36.89 -15.17 -11.87
CA ASP A 893 36.61 -16.50 -12.46
C ASP A 893 35.16 -16.69 -12.93
N LYS A 894 34.29 -15.68 -12.75
CA LYS A 894 32.84 -15.76 -13.04
C LYS A 894 32.33 -14.58 -13.84
N ASN A 895 32.40 -14.73 -15.16
CA ASN A 895 32.07 -13.68 -16.12
C ASN A 895 30.57 -13.59 -16.46
N PHE A 896 29.71 -14.36 -15.79
CA PHE A 896 28.25 -14.35 -15.99
C PHE A 896 27.49 -13.99 -14.71
N GLU A 897 26.25 -13.55 -14.87
CA GLU A 897 25.32 -13.23 -13.78
C GLU A 897 23.89 -13.69 -14.11
N ASP A 898 23.18 -14.15 -13.09
CA ASP A 898 21.78 -14.57 -13.17
C ASP A 898 20.89 -13.48 -12.54
N VAL A 899 20.31 -12.60 -13.37
CA VAL A 899 19.36 -11.58 -12.88
C VAL A 899 18.01 -12.23 -12.58
N LYS A 900 17.41 -11.90 -11.44
CA LYS A 900 16.12 -12.45 -10.99
C LYS A 900 15.05 -11.36 -10.94
N PHE A 901 13.91 -11.64 -11.55
CA PHE A 901 12.81 -10.68 -11.71
C PHE A 901 11.43 -11.35 -11.59
N SER A 902 10.41 -10.57 -11.25
CA SER A 902 8.99 -10.91 -11.38
C SER A 902 8.42 -9.96 -12.43
N TYR A 903 7.52 -10.41 -13.31
CA TYR A 903 6.99 -9.55 -14.37
C TYR A 903 5.54 -9.85 -14.73
N ILE A 904 4.94 -8.94 -15.49
CA ILE A 904 3.71 -9.15 -16.25
C ILE A 904 3.81 -8.44 -17.61
N ALA A 905 3.31 -9.10 -18.66
CA ALA A 905 3.12 -8.55 -19.99
C ALA A 905 1.62 -8.58 -20.34
N VAL A 906 1.07 -7.43 -20.76
CA VAL A 906 -0.35 -7.27 -21.13
C VAL A 906 -0.49 -6.56 -22.48
N MET A 907 -1.56 -6.88 -23.20
CA MET A 907 -1.99 -6.23 -24.43
C MET A 907 -3.27 -5.44 -24.20
N ARG A 908 -3.40 -4.28 -24.85
CA ARG A 908 -4.59 -3.41 -24.87
C ARG A 908 -5.14 -3.31 -26.28
N GLY A 909 -6.46 -3.26 -26.42
CA GLY A 909 -7.17 -3.05 -27.69
C GLY A 909 -7.36 -4.29 -28.55
N LYS A 910 -6.75 -5.43 -28.21
CA LYS A 910 -6.99 -6.72 -28.86
C LYS A 910 -7.09 -7.83 -27.83
N ASP A 911 -8.00 -8.76 -28.06
CA ASP A 911 -8.18 -9.97 -27.25
C ASP A 911 -8.32 -11.18 -28.18
N LEU A 912 -7.25 -11.98 -28.28
CA LEU A 912 -7.18 -13.14 -29.20
C LEU A 912 -8.17 -14.26 -28.84
N ARG A 913 -8.92 -14.16 -27.73
CA ARG A 913 -10.00 -15.08 -27.36
C ARG A 913 -11.30 -14.84 -28.13
N GLU A 914 -11.48 -13.65 -28.70
CA GLU A 914 -12.72 -13.23 -29.36
C GLU A 914 -12.56 -13.35 -30.89
N THR A 915 -13.54 -13.95 -31.57
CA THR A 915 -13.59 -14.06 -33.04
C THR A 915 -14.16 -12.77 -33.62
N THR A 916 -13.39 -12.07 -34.46
CA THR A 916 -13.85 -10.86 -35.17
C THR A 916 -14.18 -11.17 -36.63
N GLU A 917 -15.15 -10.45 -37.21
CA GLU A 917 -15.52 -10.65 -38.62
C GLU A 917 -14.36 -10.30 -39.58
N GLU A 918 -13.52 -9.32 -39.22
CA GLU A 918 -12.27 -8.99 -39.93
C GLU A 918 -11.32 -10.20 -40.07
N SER A 919 -11.25 -11.07 -39.06
CA SER A 919 -10.39 -12.27 -39.12
C SER A 919 -10.84 -13.29 -40.18
N ALA A 920 -12.11 -13.27 -40.58
CA ALA A 920 -12.61 -14.14 -41.65
C ALA A 920 -12.15 -13.70 -43.05
N GLU A 921 -11.85 -12.41 -43.24
CA GLU A 921 -11.29 -11.89 -44.50
C GLU A 921 -9.76 -12.05 -44.54
N ASP A 922 -9.04 -11.73 -43.46
CA ASP A 922 -7.58 -11.95 -43.38
C ASP A 922 -7.17 -13.45 -43.37
N HIS A 923 -8.09 -14.36 -43.03
CA HIS A 923 -7.87 -15.80 -43.24
C HIS A 923 -7.81 -16.21 -44.73
N LEU A 924 -8.37 -15.42 -45.65
CA LEU A 924 -8.24 -15.65 -47.10
C LEU A 924 -6.90 -15.17 -47.66
N SER A 925 -6.17 -14.29 -46.97
CA SER A 925 -4.80 -13.88 -47.32
C SER A 925 -3.72 -14.70 -46.60
N GLY A 926 -4.07 -15.52 -45.61
CA GLY A 926 -3.15 -16.41 -44.89
C GLY A 926 -2.19 -15.69 -43.93
N THR A 927 -2.52 -14.46 -43.51
CA THR A 927 -1.58 -13.55 -42.82
C THR A 927 -1.70 -13.49 -41.29
N ASP A 928 -2.77 -14.04 -40.69
CA ASP A 928 -2.99 -13.96 -39.24
C ASP A 928 -3.00 -15.36 -38.57
N PRO A 929 -2.18 -15.61 -37.53
CA PRO A 929 -2.06 -16.92 -36.88
C PRO A 929 -3.14 -17.18 -35.80
N THR A 930 -4.28 -16.51 -35.86
CA THR A 930 -5.44 -16.85 -35.00
C THR A 930 -6.10 -18.14 -35.48
N PRO A 931 -6.65 -18.98 -34.58
CA PRO A 931 -7.59 -20.01 -34.99
C PRO A 931 -8.92 -19.36 -35.38
N ALA A 932 -9.55 -19.79 -36.47
CA ALA A 932 -10.87 -19.31 -36.92
C ALA A 932 -12.04 -19.45 -35.90
N ASN A 933 -11.79 -20.11 -34.74
CA ASN A 933 -12.71 -20.23 -33.61
C ASN A 933 -12.23 -19.49 -32.34
N GLY A 934 -11.22 -18.63 -32.45
CA GLY A 934 -10.62 -17.88 -31.34
C GLY A 934 -9.70 -18.71 -30.43
N LEU A 935 -8.94 -18.02 -29.57
CA LEU A 935 -8.02 -18.66 -28.63
C LEU A 935 -8.75 -19.29 -27.43
N VAL A 936 -8.90 -20.61 -27.47
CA VAL A 936 -9.42 -21.41 -26.33
C VAL A 936 -8.56 -21.18 -25.07
N GLN A 937 -9.22 -20.86 -23.96
CA GLN A 937 -8.60 -20.59 -22.66
C GLN A 937 -9.32 -21.33 -21.52
N GLY A 938 -8.84 -21.16 -20.28
CA GLY A 938 -9.54 -21.67 -19.10
C GLY A 938 -9.44 -23.20 -18.93
N LYS A 939 -10.52 -23.83 -18.46
CA LYS A 939 -10.58 -25.28 -18.24
C LYS A 939 -10.39 -26.09 -19.55
N PRO A 940 -11.07 -25.80 -20.68
CA PRO A 940 -10.87 -26.56 -21.92
C PRO A 940 -9.42 -26.57 -22.40
N ALA A 941 -8.71 -25.43 -22.36
CA ALA A 941 -7.29 -25.38 -22.70
C ALA A 941 -6.41 -26.21 -21.73
N THR A 942 -6.75 -26.20 -20.44
CA THR A 942 -6.04 -26.99 -19.41
C THR A 942 -6.25 -28.49 -19.61
N ASP A 943 -7.47 -28.92 -19.93
CA ASP A 943 -7.81 -30.32 -20.21
C ASP A 943 -7.17 -30.78 -21.53
N ALA A 944 -7.17 -29.92 -22.56
CA ALA A 944 -6.52 -30.15 -23.85
C ALA A 944 -4.99 -30.29 -23.75
N ALA A 945 -4.33 -29.50 -22.90
CA ALA A 945 -2.90 -29.62 -22.62
C ALA A 945 -2.55 -30.79 -21.68
N PHE A 946 -3.51 -31.27 -20.86
CA PHE A 946 -3.35 -32.45 -20.02
C PHE A 946 -3.40 -33.75 -20.84
N ALA A 947 -4.28 -33.82 -21.85
CA ALA A 947 -4.26 -34.88 -22.85
C ALA A 947 -2.95 -34.88 -23.64
N GLY A 948 -2.46 -33.70 -24.00
CA GLY A 948 -1.16 -33.49 -24.65
C GLY A 948 -1.27 -33.27 -26.17
N TYR A 949 -0.11 -33.02 -26.77
CA TYR A 949 0.10 -32.73 -28.19
C TYR A 949 1.37 -33.44 -28.72
N GLU A 950 1.63 -34.67 -28.27
CA GLU A 950 2.83 -35.43 -28.68
C GLU A 950 2.72 -35.96 -30.11
N ASP A 951 1.51 -36.28 -30.57
CA ASP A 951 1.23 -36.72 -31.96
C ASP A 951 1.13 -35.55 -32.97
N VAL A 952 1.54 -34.34 -32.57
CA VAL A 952 1.43 -33.11 -33.38
C VAL A 952 2.82 -32.56 -33.69
N ASP A 953 3.26 -32.76 -34.94
CA ASP A 953 4.52 -32.23 -35.45
C ASP A 953 4.33 -30.79 -35.98
N PRO A 954 4.91 -29.75 -35.34
CA PRO A 954 4.79 -28.37 -35.78
C PRO A 954 5.74 -28.00 -36.95
N SER A 955 6.43 -28.97 -37.56
CA SER A 955 7.20 -28.77 -38.80
C SER A 955 6.42 -29.11 -40.08
N ILE A 956 5.21 -29.68 -39.94
CA ILE A 956 4.30 -29.95 -41.06
C ILE A 956 3.30 -28.80 -41.16
N ASN A 957 3.61 -27.82 -42.02
CA ASN A 957 2.58 -26.91 -42.55
C ASN A 957 1.58 -27.71 -43.42
N ASP A 958 0.33 -27.25 -43.50
CA ASP A 958 -0.82 -28.01 -44.00
C ASP A 958 -0.69 -28.57 -45.43
N ALA A 959 -0.42 -29.89 -45.58
CA ALA A 959 -0.68 -30.65 -46.81
C ALA A 959 -0.52 -32.20 -46.69
N LYS A 960 -1.37 -32.90 -45.92
CA LYS A 960 -1.68 -34.34 -46.17
C LYS A 960 -3.17 -34.63 -45.89
N PRO A 961 -3.99 -35.09 -46.87
CA PRO A 961 -5.45 -35.14 -46.70
C PRO A 961 -5.99 -36.24 -45.78
N ASP A 962 -5.25 -37.34 -45.60
CA ASP A 962 -5.84 -38.64 -45.24
C ASP A 962 -5.79 -39.00 -43.74
N LEU A 963 -5.42 -38.06 -42.86
CA LEU A 963 -5.40 -38.26 -41.40
C LEU A 963 -5.96 -37.03 -40.65
N PRO A 964 -6.77 -37.22 -39.59
CA PRO A 964 -7.34 -36.14 -38.79
C PRO A 964 -6.30 -35.52 -37.85
N HIS A 965 -5.29 -34.85 -38.41
CA HIS A 965 -4.27 -34.16 -37.62
C HIS A 965 -4.85 -32.96 -36.87
N ARG A 966 -4.48 -32.85 -35.59
CA ARG A 966 -4.88 -31.77 -34.69
C ARG A 966 -3.88 -30.61 -34.83
N PRO A 967 -4.31 -29.35 -34.96
CA PRO A 967 -3.41 -28.23 -35.16
C PRO A 967 -2.47 -28.02 -33.95
N PRO A 968 -1.26 -27.46 -34.16
CA PRO A 968 -0.28 -27.23 -33.11
C PRO A 968 -0.79 -26.25 -32.04
N PRO A 969 -0.48 -26.48 -30.75
CA PRO A 969 -0.97 -25.63 -29.67
C PRO A 969 -0.27 -24.27 -29.63
N SER A 970 -1.03 -23.19 -29.68
CA SER A 970 -0.51 -21.85 -29.38
C SER A 970 0.07 -21.80 -27.96
N SER A 971 1.27 -21.19 -27.82
CA SER A 971 1.99 -20.96 -26.56
C SER A 971 1.15 -20.26 -25.48
N LEU A 972 0.10 -19.54 -25.88
CA LEU A 972 -0.84 -18.89 -24.96
C LEU A 972 -1.77 -19.88 -24.24
N THR A 973 -2.02 -21.07 -24.82
CA THR A 973 -2.92 -22.11 -24.30
C THR A 973 -2.24 -23.06 -23.31
N LEU A 974 -0.92 -22.97 -23.12
CA LEU A 974 -0.14 -23.98 -22.42
C LEU A 974 0.13 -23.62 -20.93
N PRO A 975 0.07 -24.60 -20.02
CA PRO A 975 0.41 -24.42 -18.61
C PRO A 975 1.91 -24.18 -18.41
N ARG A 976 2.28 -23.34 -17.43
CA ARG A 976 3.68 -22.98 -17.12
C ARG A 976 4.20 -23.69 -15.87
N ALA A 977 5.41 -24.23 -15.93
CA ALA A 977 6.12 -24.76 -14.78
C ALA A 977 6.46 -23.67 -13.74
N ILE A 978 6.03 -23.86 -12.49
CA ILE A 978 6.27 -22.92 -11.36
C ILE A 978 7.23 -23.46 -10.30
N LEU A 979 7.83 -24.63 -10.53
CA LEU A 979 8.94 -25.20 -9.76
C LEU A 979 9.79 -26.08 -10.69
N PRO A 980 11.07 -26.37 -10.37
CA PRO A 980 11.87 -27.33 -11.11
C PRO A 980 11.27 -28.74 -11.00
N PRO A 981 11.32 -29.58 -12.05
CA PRO A 981 10.74 -30.92 -12.05
C PRO A 981 11.33 -31.81 -10.95
N LEU A 982 10.47 -32.48 -10.19
CA LEU A 982 10.89 -33.50 -9.24
C LEU A 982 11.10 -34.82 -9.99
N LYS A 983 12.37 -35.12 -10.28
CA LYS A 983 12.80 -36.31 -11.01
C LYS A 983 12.82 -37.51 -10.06
N ARG A 984 12.11 -38.60 -10.39
CA ARG A 984 12.11 -39.88 -9.66
C ARG A 984 12.59 -41.01 -10.57
N ARG A 985 12.73 -42.22 -10.02
CA ARG A 985 12.82 -43.45 -10.82
C ARG A 985 11.44 -43.69 -11.46
N GLY A 986 11.41 -43.96 -12.77
CA GLY A 986 10.18 -44.26 -13.54
C GLY A 986 9.20 -43.10 -13.81
N HIS A 987 9.28 -41.95 -13.12
CA HIS A 987 8.37 -40.81 -13.35
C HIS A 987 8.99 -39.44 -13.04
N VAL A 988 8.38 -38.39 -13.57
CA VAL A 988 8.63 -36.98 -13.23
C VAL A 988 7.36 -36.36 -12.69
N ILE A 989 7.49 -35.44 -11.74
CA ILE A 989 6.40 -34.61 -11.24
C ILE A 989 6.67 -33.15 -11.60
N LEU A 990 5.70 -32.52 -12.27
CA LEU A 990 5.69 -31.10 -12.66
C LEU A 990 4.67 -30.37 -11.77
N ASP A 991 5.08 -29.24 -11.16
CA ASP A 991 4.13 -28.30 -10.55
C ASP A 991 3.91 -27.15 -11.53
N LEU A 992 2.68 -26.98 -12.01
CA LEU A 992 2.28 -26.08 -13.08
C LEU A 992 1.26 -25.03 -12.60
N CYS A 993 1.25 -23.86 -13.25
CA CYS A 993 0.16 -22.88 -13.23
C CYS A 993 -0.57 -22.95 -14.57
N THR A 994 -1.90 -23.07 -14.55
CA THR A 994 -2.70 -23.48 -15.71
C THR A 994 -3.42 -22.32 -16.41
N PRO A 995 -3.90 -22.53 -17.65
CA PRO A 995 -4.87 -21.64 -18.31
C PRO A 995 -6.18 -21.45 -17.53
N SER A 996 -6.58 -22.41 -16.68
CA SER A 996 -7.74 -22.32 -15.78
C SER A 996 -7.51 -21.51 -14.50
N GLY A 997 -6.29 -21.00 -14.27
CA GLY A 997 -5.97 -20.24 -13.05
C GLY A 997 -5.75 -21.11 -11.81
N THR A 998 -5.67 -22.43 -11.96
CA THR A 998 -5.32 -23.37 -10.90
C THR A 998 -3.80 -23.55 -10.78
N LEU A 999 -3.35 -24.04 -9.63
CA LEU A 999 -2.04 -24.66 -9.50
C LEU A 999 -2.24 -26.18 -9.46
N GLU A 1000 -1.53 -26.91 -10.31
CA GLU A 1000 -1.70 -28.35 -10.46
C GLU A 1000 -0.36 -29.06 -10.45
N ARG A 1001 -0.37 -30.27 -9.89
CA ARG A 1001 0.74 -31.21 -9.86
C ARG A 1001 0.45 -32.31 -10.87
N TRP A 1002 1.20 -32.34 -11.97
CA TRP A 1002 1.07 -33.31 -13.04
C TRP A 1002 2.16 -34.38 -12.93
N THR A 1003 1.82 -35.66 -13.17
CA THR A 1003 2.78 -36.77 -13.13
C THR A 1003 2.95 -37.38 -14.52
N VAL A 1004 4.19 -37.39 -15.00
CA VAL A 1004 4.60 -37.95 -16.29
C VAL A 1004 5.45 -39.20 -16.04
N PRO A 1005 4.85 -40.41 -16.02
CA PRO A 1005 5.59 -41.67 -15.94
C PRO A 1005 6.16 -42.07 -17.30
N ARG A 1006 7.24 -42.88 -17.31
CA ARG A 1006 7.81 -43.48 -18.53
C ARG A 1006 6.81 -44.39 -19.28
N SER A 1007 5.79 -44.88 -18.58
CA SER A 1007 4.64 -45.66 -19.12
C SER A 1007 3.39 -44.80 -19.43
N PHE A 1008 3.60 -43.51 -19.67
CA PHE A 1008 2.67 -42.62 -20.39
C PHE A 1008 3.25 -42.34 -21.78
N SER A 1009 4.47 -41.77 -21.82
CA SER A 1009 5.30 -41.72 -23.02
C SER A 1009 6.79 -41.78 -22.65
N ARG A 1010 7.61 -42.34 -23.54
CA ARG A 1010 9.08 -42.32 -23.46
C ARG A 1010 9.61 -40.89 -23.70
N GLN A 1011 9.04 -40.15 -24.66
CA GLN A 1011 9.48 -38.80 -25.03
C GLN A 1011 8.98 -37.74 -24.04
N ALA A 1012 7.70 -37.75 -23.63
CA ALA A 1012 7.20 -36.86 -22.57
C ALA A 1012 7.99 -37.04 -21.26
N PHE A 1013 8.30 -38.28 -20.86
CA PHE A 1013 9.14 -38.54 -19.69
C PHE A 1013 10.58 -38.00 -19.87
N ARG A 1014 11.19 -38.19 -21.05
CA ARG A 1014 12.53 -37.69 -21.40
C ARG A 1014 12.60 -36.17 -21.32
N ASP A 1015 11.57 -35.47 -21.81
CA ASP A 1015 11.53 -34.02 -21.87
C ASP A 1015 11.12 -33.39 -20.53
N ALA A 1016 10.18 -33.98 -19.79
CA ALA A 1016 9.88 -33.55 -18.42
C ALA A 1016 11.11 -33.64 -17.48
N ARG A 1017 12.05 -34.56 -17.74
CA ARG A 1017 13.36 -34.61 -17.04
C ARG A 1017 14.31 -33.47 -17.43
N LYS A 1018 14.10 -32.79 -18.56
CA LYS A 1018 14.91 -31.65 -19.04
C LYS A 1018 14.28 -30.29 -18.74
N SER A 1019 12.96 -30.23 -18.57
CA SER A 1019 12.23 -29.01 -18.24
C SER A 1019 12.82 -28.29 -17.02
N SER A 1020 12.59 -26.99 -16.96
CA SER A 1020 13.11 -26.05 -15.98
C SER A 1020 11.98 -25.21 -15.36
N TRP A 1021 12.32 -24.32 -14.43
CA TRP A 1021 11.36 -23.34 -13.94
C TRP A 1021 10.99 -22.39 -15.09
N GLY A 1022 9.70 -22.19 -15.33
CA GLY A 1022 9.19 -21.21 -16.28
C GLY A 1022 8.85 -21.75 -17.67
N ASP A 1023 9.32 -22.95 -18.04
CA ASP A 1023 8.96 -23.59 -19.31
C ASP A 1023 7.44 -23.86 -19.42
N LEU A 1024 6.92 -23.89 -20.65
CA LEU A 1024 5.53 -24.27 -20.92
C LEU A 1024 5.46 -25.75 -21.30
N TRP A 1025 4.39 -26.44 -20.87
CA TRP A 1025 4.28 -27.88 -20.98
C TRP A 1025 3.17 -28.32 -21.94
N ALA A 1026 3.54 -29.01 -23.03
CA ALA A 1026 2.63 -29.44 -24.09
C ALA A 1026 2.42 -30.97 -24.19
N LEU A 1027 3.29 -31.79 -23.61
CA LEU A 1027 3.30 -33.24 -23.85
C LEU A 1027 2.45 -34.05 -22.85
N GLY A 1028 1.36 -33.46 -22.33
CA GLY A 1028 0.38 -34.16 -21.49
C GLY A 1028 0.91 -34.72 -20.16
N ALA A 1029 0.06 -35.47 -19.44
CA ALA A 1029 0.44 -36.22 -18.24
C ALA A 1029 -0.55 -37.35 -17.93
N LYS A 1030 -0.14 -38.35 -17.14
CA LYS A 1030 -1.02 -39.48 -16.76
C LYS A 1030 -1.97 -39.15 -15.62
N THR A 1031 -1.55 -38.31 -14.68
CA THR A 1031 -2.37 -37.88 -13.54
C THR A 1031 -2.12 -36.42 -13.19
N ARG A 1032 -3.15 -35.76 -12.67
CA ARG A 1032 -3.08 -34.39 -12.13
C ARG A 1032 -3.77 -34.29 -10.77
N VAL A 1033 -3.26 -33.44 -9.89
CA VAL A 1033 -3.78 -33.18 -8.54
C VAL A 1033 -3.65 -31.67 -8.25
N LEU A 1034 -4.62 -31.05 -7.60
CA LEU A 1034 -4.51 -29.62 -7.20
C LEU A 1034 -3.37 -29.42 -6.19
N ARG A 1035 -2.57 -28.36 -6.38
CA ARG A 1035 -1.45 -27.97 -5.51
C ARG A 1035 -1.85 -26.75 -4.68
N THR A 1036 -1.94 -26.89 -3.37
CA THR A 1036 -2.08 -25.73 -2.47
C THR A 1036 -0.80 -24.91 -2.40
N VAL A 1037 -0.93 -23.60 -2.15
CA VAL A 1037 0.20 -22.71 -1.83
C VAL A 1037 0.71 -23.02 -0.42
N ARG A 1038 2.02 -22.97 -0.21
CA ARG A 1038 2.63 -23.23 1.10
C ARG A 1038 2.25 -22.13 2.11
N LYS A 1039 1.48 -22.48 3.15
CA LYS A 1039 1.30 -21.62 4.35
C LYS A 1039 2.65 -21.44 5.09
N ASN A 1040 2.78 -20.33 5.82
CA ASN A 1040 3.99 -20.00 6.56
C ASN A 1040 4.14 -20.88 7.83
N LYS A 1041 5.37 -21.16 8.29
CA LYS A 1041 5.58 -22.09 9.43
C LYS A 1041 5.02 -21.63 10.77
N HIS A 1042 4.84 -20.32 10.97
CA HIS A 1042 4.19 -19.74 12.15
C HIS A 1042 2.65 -19.76 12.05
N ASP A 1043 2.11 -20.02 10.86
CA ASP A 1043 0.68 -20.01 10.52
C ASP A 1043 0.02 -21.37 10.81
N LYS A 1044 0.40 -21.99 11.95
CA LYS A 1044 -0.14 -23.26 12.46
C LYS A 1044 -1.02 -23.05 13.70
N GLY A 1045 -1.95 -22.12 13.58
CA GLY A 1045 -3.14 -22.02 14.43
C GLY A 1045 -4.37 -22.39 13.61
N ASP A 1046 -5.13 -23.35 14.13
CA ASP A 1046 -6.47 -23.81 13.71
C ASP A 1046 -6.81 -23.92 12.20
N ASP A 1047 -6.85 -25.16 11.72
CA ASP A 1047 -7.57 -25.62 10.51
C ASP A 1047 -7.95 -27.10 10.77
N GLY A 1048 -9.01 -27.33 11.56
CA GLY A 1048 -9.44 -28.67 11.94
C GLY A 1048 -10.35 -29.34 10.92
N GLY A 1049 -9.99 -30.54 10.42
CA GLY A 1049 -10.98 -31.46 9.83
C GLY A 1049 -10.63 -32.15 8.51
N ALA A 1050 -9.65 -33.07 8.50
CA ALA A 1050 -9.58 -34.15 7.51
C ALA A 1050 -8.88 -35.39 8.08
N LEU A 1051 -9.65 -36.43 8.42
CA LEU A 1051 -9.14 -37.69 8.97
C LEU A 1051 -8.63 -38.64 7.88
N THR A 1052 -7.39 -39.10 8.01
CA THR A 1052 -7.02 -40.47 7.59
C THR A 1052 -6.09 -41.11 8.61
N VAL A 1053 -6.56 -42.18 9.26
CA VAL A 1053 -5.83 -42.91 10.30
C VAL A 1053 -4.93 -43.98 9.66
N LYS A 1054 -3.64 -44.01 10.04
CA LYS A 1054 -2.78 -45.20 10.04
C LYS A 1054 -1.55 -44.95 10.91
N GLY A 1055 -1.59 -45.41 12.16
CA GLY A 1055 -0.46 -45.31 13.09
C GLY A 1055 0.45 -46.54 13.05
N ARG A 1056 1.66 -46.42 13.61
CA ARG A 1056 2.45 -47.55 14.11
C ARG A 1056 3.28 -47.15 15.32
N VAL A 1057 3.33 -48.03 16.31
CA VAL A 1057 3.91 -47.79 17.64
C VAL A 1057 5.37 -48.23 17.72
N LYS A 1058 6.22 -47.39 18.32
CA LYS A 1058 7.41 -47.67 19.19
C LYS A 1058 8.20 -46.35 19.35
N GLY A 1059 8.80 -46.00 20.49
CA GLY A 1059 8.84 -46.65 21.81
C GLY A 1059 10.28 -46.65 22.37
N GLY A 1060 10.54 -45.86 23.42
CA GLY A 1060 11.85 -45.81 24.07
C GLY A 1060 12.02 -44.62 25.02
N GLU A 1061 12.10 -44.87 26.33
CA GLU A 1061 12.50 -43.88 27.34
C GLU A 1061 14.02 -43.89 27.56
N GLY A 1062 14.62 -42.75 27.92
CA GLY A 1062 16.04 -42.65 28.33
C GLY A 1062 16.29 -41.37 29.15
N LYS A 1063 17.03 -41.45 30.27
CA LYS A 1063 17.03 -40.42 31.34
C LYS A 1063 18.39 -39.74 31.60
N LYS A 1064 18.34 -38.40 31.60
CA LYS A 1064 19.02 -37.42 32.51
C LYS A 1064 20.56 -37.20 32.49
N GLY A 1065 20.92 -35.91 32.60
CA GLY A 1065 22.24 -35.33 32.96
C GLY A 1065 22.70 -34.29 31.92
N GLY A 1066 23.07 -33.02 32.20
CA GLY A 1066 23.42 -32.31 33.45
C GLY A 1066 24.95 -32.07 33.53
N LYS A 1067 25.52 -30.88 33.83
CA LYS A 1067 25.00 -29.56 34.27
C LYS A 1067 26.13 -28.50 34.27
N ARG A 1068 25.94 -27.29 33.67
CA ARG A 1068 26.67 -25.98 33.84
C ARG A 1068 26.07 -25.01 32.79
N VAL A 1069 25.55 -23.80 33.04
CA VAL A 1069 25.91 -22.63 33.88
C VAL A 1069 27.03 -21.76 33.29
N ALA A 1070 26.67 -20.67 32.58
CA ALA A 1070 27.10 -19.29 32.86
C ALA A 1070 26.55 -18.23 31.85
N ARG A 1071 26.03 -17.12 32.41
CA ARG A 1071 25.90 -15.74 31.88
C ARG A 1071 25.06 -15.40 30.64
N ASP A 1072 24.43 -14.24 30.80
CA ASP A 1072 23.53 -13.52 29.91
C ASP A 1072 24.27 -12.46 29.08
N GLY A 1073 23.64 -11.94 28.03
CA GLY A 1073 24.12 -10.81 27.23
C GLY A 1073 22.98 -10.18 26.42
N GLU A 1074 22.84 -8.86 26.52
CA GLU A 1074 21.73 -8.11 25.91
C GLU A 1074 21.94 -7.91 24.40
N GLY A 1075 20.91 -8.16 23.60
CA GLY A 1075 20.96 -8.10 22.14
C GLY A 1075 20.48 -6.75 21.60
N ILE A 1076 21.39 -5.95 21.04
CA ILE A 1076 21.02 -4.74 20.29
C ILE A 1076 20.48 -5.15 18.91
N GLY A 1077 19.21 -4.85 18.64
CA GLY A 1077 18.55 -5.11 17.36
C GLY A 1077 18.70 -3.97 16.36
N VAL A 1078 18.22 -4.20 15.13
CA VAL A 1078 18.13 -3.19 14.06
C VAL A 1078 16.76 -3.28 13.40
N ASP A 1079 16.10 -2.15 13.15
CA ASP A 1079 14.78 -2.09 12.51
C ASP A 1079 14.81 -2.34 10.99
N GLU A 1080 13.63 -2.48 10.39
CA GLU A 1080 13.45 -2.62 8.94
C GLU A 1080 13.76 -1.34 8.13
N TYR A 1081 14.52 -0.40 8.68
CA TYR A 1081 15.09 0.77 8.00
C TYR A 1081 16.59 0.97 8.29
N GLY A 1082 17.22 0.11 9.10
CA GLY A 1082 18.65 0.18 9.42
C GLY A 1082 18.99 0.97 10.69
N ARG A 1083 18.01 1.26 11.57
CA ARG A 1083 18.22 1.96 12.84
C ARG A 1083 18.40 0.97 13.98
N LEU A 1084 19.34 1.24 14.89
CA LEU A 1084 19.50 0.46 16.12
C LEU A 1084 18.24 0.59 17.00
N VAL A 1085 17.71 -0.54 17.46
CA VAL A 1085 16.54 -0.62 18.36
C VAL A 1085 16.83 -1.67 19.42
N VAL A 1086 16.76 -1.26 20.70
CA VAL A 1086 16.88 -2.18 21.84
C VAL A 1086 15.61 -3.03 21.92
N VAL A 1087 15.77 -4.35 22.04
CA VAL A 1087 14.65 -5.30 22.12
C VAL A 1087 14.56 -5.85 23.55
N GLU A 1088 13.85 -5.12 24.41
CA GLU A 1088 13.37 -5.67 25.68
C GLU A 1088 12.20 -6.61 25.40
N GLY A 1089 12.26 -7.83 25.93
CA GLY A 1089 11.19 -8.82 25.84
C GLY A 1089 10.73 -9.24 27.22
N GLU A 1090 9.44 -9.08 27.51
CA GLU A 1090 8.85 -9.56 28.77
C GLU A 1090 8.14 -10.91 28.58
N ALA A 1091 8.48 -11.86 29.45
CA ALA A 1091 7.72 -13.09 29.62
C ALA A 1091 6.64 -12.87 30.68
N GLY A 1092 5.38 -13.15 30.36
CA GLY A 1092 4.27 -13.02 31.31
C GLY A 1092 4.11 -14.23 32.23
N THR A 1093 3.59 -14.01 33.45
CA THR A 1093 2.74 -15.00 34.14
C THR A 1093 1.86 -14.37 35.24
N MET A 1094 0.55 -14.56 35.10
CA MET A 1094 -0.51 -14.84 36.11
C MET A 1094 -0.50 -14.17 37.52
N PRO A 1095 -1.64 -13.58 37.97
CA PRO A 1095 -1.83 -13.04 39.33
C PRO A 1095 -2.24 -14.11 40.37
N VAL A 1096 -2.37 -13.72 41.65
CA VAL A 1096 -2.72 -14.60 42.79
C VAL A 1096 -3.66 -13.93 43.81
N GLY A 1097 -4.77 -14.59 44.15
CA GLY A 1097 -5.64 -14.34 45.32
C GLY A 1097 -6.81 -15.34 45.30
N SER A 1098 -6.96 -16.29 46.24
CA SER A 1098 -7.34 -16.19 47.66
C SER A 1098 -8.84 -15.88 47.89
N ALA A 1099 -9.60 -16.55 48.76
CA ALA A 1099 -9.43 -17.85 49.44
C ALA A 1099 -10.77 -18.28 50.10
N GLY A 1100 -11.02 -19.58 50.36
CA GLY A 1100 -12.06 -19.93 51.36
C GLY A 1100 -12.66 -21.34 51.45
N LYS A 1101 -12.01 -22.26 52.21
CA LYS A 1101 -12.62 -23.33 53.05
C LYS A 1101 -13.40 -24.48 52.32
N ALA A 1102 -13.45 -25.73 52.82
CA ALA A 1102 -12.75 -26.38 53.94
C ALA A 1102 -12.86 -27.94 53.89
N ARG A 1103 -11.90 -28.64 54.53
CA ARG A 1103 -11.97 -30.04 55.08
C ARG A 1103 -12.20 -31.19 54.05
N THR A 1104 -11.63 -32.41 54.14
CA THR A 1104 -10.71 -33.15 55.06
C THR A 1104 -9.78 -34.08 54.23
N GLY A 1105 -8.67 -34.68 54.69
CA GLY A 1105 -7.96 -34.72 55.98
C GLY A 1105 -6.91 -35.87 56.05
N ARG A 1106 -6.04 -35.89 57.10
CA ARG A 1106 -4.96 -36.87 57.47
C ARG A 1106 -3.88 -37.16 56.39
N LYS A 1107 -2.56 -36.92 56.57
CA LYS A 1107 -1.54 -37.24 57.62
C LYS A 1107 -1.05 -38.72 57.64
N VAL A 1108 0.24 -38.97 57.36
CA VAL A 1108 1.35 -39.28 58.33
C VAL A 1108 2.66 -39.71 57.62
N LYS A 1109 3.80 -39.21 58.15
CA LYS A 1109 5.25 -39.63 58.17
C LYS A 1109 5.70 -40.92 57.42
N GLY A 1110 6.98 -41.06 56.97
CA GLY A 1110 8.20 -40.23 57.10
C GLY A 1110 9.43 -41.05 57.59
N VAL A 1111 10.61 -40.42 57.85
CA VAL A 1111 11.71 -40.93 58.74
C VAL A 1111 12.51 -42.14 58.16
N ARG A 1112 13.85 -42.37 58.21
CA ARG A 1112 15.11 -41.82 58.84
C ARG A 1112 16.32 -42.36 57.99
N ASP A 1113 17.65 -42.31 58.25
CA ASP A 1113 18.64 -41.68 59.19
C ASP A 1113 20.06 -41.80 58.57
N LYS A 1114 21.11 -41.14 59.14
CA LYS A 1114 22.56 -41.52 59.14
C LYS A 1114 23.36 -41.59 57.80
N ARG A 1115 24.71 -41.73 57.78
CA ARG A 1115 25.82 -41.02 58.49
C ARG A 1115 27.21 -41.47 57.95
N ASP A 1116 28.18 -40.54 57.90
CA ASP A 1116 29.65 -40.71 58.12
C ASP A 1116 30.59 -41.66 57.31
N LYS A 1117 31.80 -41.14 57.03
CA LYS A 1117 33.18 -41.73 57.12
C LYS A 1117 33.94 -42.41 55.94
N LYS A 1118 35.05 -41.72 55.57
CA LYS A 1118 36.49 -42.15 55.49
C LYS A 1118 37.03 -43.04 54.34
N GLY A 1119 38.35 -42.89 54.10
CA GLY A 1119 39.24 -43.67 53.21
C GLY A 1119 39.48 -42.96 51.86
N GLU A 1120 40.61 -42.33 51.51
CA GLU A 1120 42.06 -42.66 51.60
C GLU A 1120 42.50 -43.86 50.74
N GLY A 1121 43.55 -43.69 49.91
CA GLY A 1121 44.21 -44.79 49.19
C GLY A 1121 44.92 -44.42 47.88
N ASN A 1122 46.26 -44.29 47.90
CA ASN A 1122 47.11 -44.08 46.72
C ASN A 1122 47.09 -45.26 45.71
N GLY A 1123 47.28 -44.99 44.41
CA GLY A 1123 47.56 -46.00 43.38
C GLY A 1123 48.29 -45.42 42.16
N ARG A 1124 49.47 -45.96 41.80
CA ARG A 1124 50.45 -45.30 40.90
C ARG A 1124 50.87 -46.19 39.73
N LYS A 1125 51.15 -45.57 38.57
CA LYS A 1125 51.92 -46.04 37.38
C LYS A 1125 51.23 -46.83 36.25
N LYS A 1126 51.53 -46.36 35.02
CA LYS A 1126 52.05 -47.05 33.80
C LYS A 1126 52.27 -48.58 33.90
N TYR A 1127 52.15 -49.38 32.82
CA TYR A 1127 52.81 -49.19 31.50
C TYR A 1127 52.06 -49.80 30.29
N GLN A 1128 52.68 -49.66 29.12
CA GLN A 1128 52.29 -50.22 27.80
C GLN A 1128 52.26 -51.76 27.80
N VAL A 1129 51.49 -52.36 26.90
CA VAL A 1129 51.93 -53.11 25.69
C VAL A 1129 50.70 -53.37 24.81
N ALA A 1130 50.88 -53.70 23.53
CA ALA A 1130 49.81 -53.85 22.53
C ALA A 1130 49.53 -55.31 22.18
N GLU A 1131 48.32 -55.55 21.66
CA GLU A 1131 48.07 -56.20 20.37
C GLU A 1131 46.99 -55.40 19.62
#